data_AF-A0A6B1KL49-F1
#
_entry.id   AF-A0A6B1KL49-F1
#
_cell.length_a   1.000
_cell.length_b   1.000
_cell.length_c   1.000
_cell.angle_alpha   90.00
_cell.angle_beta   90.00
_cell.angle_gamma   90.00
#
_symmetry.space_group_name_H-M   'P 1'
#
loop_
_entity.id
_entity.type
_entity.pdbx_description
1 polymer ?
#
loop_
_entity_poly.entity_id
_entity_poly.type
_entity_poly.pdbx_seq_one_letter_code
_entity_poly.pdbx_strand_id
1 'polypeptide(L)'
;DITWPVLLPETQPVELPLDPLVAASGTAPDSGSDDRLERRFWRLVKDGEAGELATLLGLRESRVTDALHEVLPALSNWWQERREGTVAESWRYRVTWDRAPRTSRTAALSGTWLVVVPRHLADDELVVGSLKALTRYGAAPVPLLVDTRDGDRGGLTELLRSDADSLTEGGEVAGVLSFLPLDESPHPRHPVVPAGLLATVELVRALDAAPFPARLWSVTNGAFSVAPDEVPAHPVQAHVWGLSRAAGLENPQCLAGMVDLPPVFDDRAAALLCGVLADPGDEDQVAVRGTQVLLRRLKRAPLPDTAQPAPWRPEGTTLVTGGTGALGGHIARWLAYHGAPHLLLVSRQGESAPGAAELVAELEGLGSSVTFAACDAADRDALARAIDGIPAEHPLTAVMHTAGVVDDAPVNEMTAGQLERVLRPKSGAVANLRELTGKFDLSAFVLFSSAGSLLPSVGQGAYAAGNAYLSALAAHLRAEGVPALSVAWGAWSGGGMAGKEDFARFISHRGMDLMTPHLAATALQQALDHGDTDVMVANVDWARFGKVLNAIRPHPMVSELVGGPARAAAADQEQQPALPARLAGLAPQQRLDTLLDLVCAEVSTVLGYARTERVVPGQAFRDLGFDSVMGIELRNRLNKATGLRVSPTAVFDHPTSEALARHLLDELATGSTPFTETGGEPVNGTPATASPVARHAPSAGSEIDSMSIEEMIRMARGDRPDPVDESE
;
A
#
# COMPACT_ATOMS: atom_id res chain seq x y z
N ASP A 1 -5.73 -28.84 -31.45
CA ASP A 1 -6.44 -29.22 -32.68
C ASP A 1 -6.91 -30.67 -32.66
N ILE A 2 -8.11 -30.91 -32.16
CA ILE A 2 -8.80 -32.20 -32.34
C ILE A 2 -9.71 -32.05 -33.55
N THR A 3 -9.44 -32.76 -34.64
CA THR A 3 -10.32 -32.81 -35.81
C THR A 3 -11.46 -33.80 -35.58
N TRP A 4 -12.50 -33.32 -34.89
CA TRP A 4 -13.74 -34.05 -34.60
C TRP A 4 -14.39 -34.80 -35.78
N PRO A 5 -14.34 -34.32 -37.04
CA PRO A 5 -14.91 -35.04 -38.19
C PRO A 5 -14.21 -36.38 -38.51
N VAL A 6 -12.97 -36.57 -38.03
CA VAL A 6 -12.23 -37.83 -38.20
C VAL A 6 -12.65 -38.86 -37.14
N LEU A 7 -13.09 -38.42 -35.97
CA LEU A 7 -13.48 -39.28 -34.85
C LEU A 7 -14.98 -39.64 -34.88
N LEU A 8 -15.83 -38.80 -35.47
CA LEU A 8 -17.29 -38.99 -35.54
C LEU A 8 -17.83 -38.66 -36.94
N PRO A 9 -17.77 -39.60 -37.91
CA PRO A 9 -18.08 -39.32 -39.32
C PRO A 9 -19.58 -39.15 -39.65
N GLU A 10 -20.49 -39.45 -38.72
CA GLU A 10 -21.95 -39.40 -38.95
C GLU A 10 -22.72 -38.51 -37.94
N THR A 11 -22.12 -37.43 -37.43
CA THR A 11 -22.82 -36.51 -36.51
C THR A 11 -23.06 -35.13 -37.13
N GLN A 12 -24.25 -34.57 -36.87
CA GLN A 12 -24.53 -33.16 -37.19
C GLN A 12 -23.76 -32.25 -36.22
N PRO A 13 -23.10 -31.19 -36.71
CA PRO A 13 -22.53 -30.17 -35.84
C PRO A 13 -23.66 -29.46 -35.09
N VAL A 14 -23.64 -29.56 -33.76
CA VAL A 14 -24.48 -28.76 -32.88
C VAL A 14 -23.63 -27.60 -32.39
N GLU A 15 -24.09 -26.36 -32.61
CA GLU A 15 -23.49 -25.21 -31.95
C GLU A 15 -23.66 -25.39 -30.43
N LEU A 16 -22.54 -25.55 -29.72
CA LEU A 16 -22.53 -25.48 -28.27
C LEU A 16 -22.88 -24.04 -27.87
N PRO A 17 -23.89 -23.82 -27.01
CA PRO A 17 -24.28 -22.47 -26.61
C PRO A 17 -23.13 -21.74 -25.90
N LEU A 18 -23.03 -20.44 -26.17
CA LEU A 18 -22.00 -19.54 -25.65
C LEU A 18 -22.12 -19.33 -24.13
N ASP A 19 -20.95 -19.22 -23.51
CA ASP A 19 -20.56 -19.05 -22.11
C ASP A 19 -21.56 -18.28 -21.18
N PRO A 20 -21.86 -18.79 -19.95
CA PRO A 20 -22.61 -18.04 -18.93
C PRO A 20 -21.76 -16.96 -18.23
N LEU A 21 -20.47 -16.84 -18.56
CA LEU A 21 -19.56 -15.87 -17.96
C LEU A 21 -19.91 -14.40 -18.26
N VAL A 22 -20.78 -14.12 -19.23
CA VAL A 22 -21.21 -12.75 -19.58
C VAL A 22 -22.37 -12.24 -18.69
N ALA A 23 -23.07 -13.10 -17.95
CA ALA A 23 -24.32 -12.72 -17.28
C ALA A 23 -24.16 -12.14 -15.85
N ALA A 24 -22.95 -11.91 -15.35
CA ALA A 24 -22.72 -11.39 -14.00
C ALA A 24 -22.55 -9.85 -13.93
N SER A 25 -22.94 -9.11 -14.96
CA SER A 25 -23.03 -7.65 -14.92
C SER A 25 -24.35 -7.17 -15.53
N GLY A 26 -25.32 -6.84 -14.68
CA GLY A 26 -26.55 -6.14 -15.06
C GLY A 26 -27.73 -7.06 -15.38
N THR A 27 -28.85 -6.79 -14.71
CA THR A 27 -30.17 -7.44 -14.78
C THR A 27 -30.51 -8.08 -16.14
N ALA A 28 -30.57 -9.42 -16.18
CA ALA A 28 -31.14 -10.20 -17.27
C ALA A 28 -32.45 -10.88 -16.82
N PRO A 29 -33.42 -11.08 -17.73
CA PRO A 29 -34.77 -11.54 -17.43
C PRO A 29 -34.83 -13.07 -17.22
N ASP A 30 -35.87 -13.50 -16.50
CA ASP A 30 -36.32 -14.87 -16.19
C ASP A 30 -35.74 -16.00 -17.10
N SER A 31 -34.61 -16.60 -16.71
CA SER A 31 -33.92 -17.71 -17.43
C SER A 31 -33.70 -18.97 -16.56
N GLY A 32 -34.53 -19.17 -15.53
CA GLY A 32 -34.29 -20.17 -14.49
C GLY A 32 -34.24 -21.65 -14.91
N SER A 33 -34.66 -22.03 -16.13
CA SER A 33 -34.62 -23.41 -16.64
C SER A 33 -33.32 -23.75 -17.39
N ASP A 34 -32.87 -22.87 -18.29
CA ASP A 34 -31.66 -23.08 -19.10
C ASP A 34 -30.42 -23.09 -18.20
N ASP A 35 -30.41 -22.16 -17.25
CA ASP A 35 -29.38 -22.00 -16.24
C ASP A 35 -29.27 -23.24 -15.31
N ARG A 36 -30.36 -24.00 -15.11
CA ARG A 36 -30.35 -25.26 -14.35
C ARG A 36 -29.83 -26.44 -15.16
N LEU A 37 -30.22 -26.52 -16.43
CA LEU A 37 -29.80 -27.61 -17.33
C LEU A 37 -28.30 -27.49 -17.63
N GLU A 38 -27.83 -26.27 -17.86
CA GLU A 38 -26.41 -25.95 -18.04
C GLU A 38 -25.57 -26.29 -16.80
N ARG A 39 -26.00 -25.87 -15.60
CA ARG A 39 -25.34 -26.26 -14.34
C ARG A 39 -25.30 -27.76 -14.13
N ARG A 40 -26.32 -28.49 -14.60
CA ARG A 40 -26.36 -29.96 -14.53
C ARG A 40 -25.35 -30.57 -15.50
N PHE A 41 -25.30 -30.09 -16.74
CA PHE A 41 -24.34 -30.55 -17.75
C PHE A 41 -22.89 -30.45 -17.24
N TRP A 42 -22.47 -29.26 -16.79
CA TRP A 42 -21.10 -29.05 -16.33
C TRP A 42 -20.75 -29.82 -15.05
N ARG A 43 -21.73 -30.10 -14.19
CA ARG A 43 -21.54 -30.98 -13.03
C ARG A 43 -21.19 -32.41 -13.48
N LEU A 44 -21.91 -32.95 -14.45
CA LEU A 44 -21.65 -34.30 -14.98
C LEU A 44 -20.30 -34.39 -15.68
N VAL A 45 -19.89 -33.34 -16.39
CA VAL A 45 -18.55 -33.23 -16.98
C VAL A 45 -17.48 -33.22 -15.88
N LYS A 46 -17.67 -32.41 -14.83
CA LYS A 46 -16.77 -32.33 -13.69
C LYS A 46 -16.61 -33.69 -12.99
N ASP A 47 -17.71 -34.37 -12.70
CA ASP A 47 -17.74 -35.58 -11.90
C ASP A 47 -17.33 -36.84 -12.71
N GLY A 48 -17.13 -36.71 -14.02
CA GLY A 48 -16.74 -37.82 -14.89
C GLY A 48 -17.88 -38.81 -15.15
N GLU A 49 -19.13 -38.39 -14.97
CA GLU A 49 -20.32 -39.24 -15.02
C GLU A 49 -20.82 -39.46 -16.46
N ALA A 50 -20.05 -40.22 -17.25
CA ALA A 50 -20.31 -40.37 -18.69
C ALA A 50 -21.68 -40.99 -19.01
N GLY A 51 -22.18 -41.91 -18.17
CA GLY A 51 -23.49 -42.54 -18.36
C GLY A 51 -24.66 -41.59 -18.11
N GLU A 52 -24.57 -40.75 -17.07
CA GLU A 52 -25.58 -39.70 -16.82
C GLU A 52 -25.50 -38.59 -17.87
N LEU A 53 -24.28 -38.24 -18.33
CA LEU A 53 -24.08 -37.27 -19.40
C LEU A 53 -24.66 -37.76 -20.74
N ALA A 54 -24.44 -39.04 -21.08
CA ALA A 54 -25.03 -39.66 -22.26
C ALA A 54 -26.57 -39.62 -22.20
N THR A 55 -27.13 -39.89 -21.01
CA THR A 55 -28.57 -39.80 -20.78
C THR A 55 -29.09 -38.37 -20.94
N LEU A 56 -28.37 -37.37 -20.41
CA LEU A 56 -28.72 -35.95 -20.53
C LEU A 56 -28.69 -35.48 -21.99
N LEU A 57 -27.72 -35.94 -22.77
CA LEU A 57 -27.55 -35.61 -24.19
C LEU A 57 -28.44 -36.44 -25.14
N GLY A 58 -29.22 -37.40 -24.61
CA GLY A 58 -30.09 -38.26 -25.41
C GLY A 58 -29.34 -39.31 -26.24
N LEU A 59 -28.09 -39.61 -25.90
CA LEU A 59 -27.24 -40.57 -26.60
C LEU A 59 -27.58 -41.99 -26.11
N ARG A 60 -28.19 -42.79 -26.99
CA ARG A 60 -28.72 -44.14 -26.65
C ARG A 60 -27.89 -45.29 -27.22
N GLU A 61 -26.90 -44.99 -28.05
CA GLU A 61 -26.02 -45.98 -28.66
C GLU A 61 -24.82 -46.26 -27.77
N SER A 62 -24.57 -47.54 -27.46
CA SER A 62 -23.49 -47.95 -26.55
C SER A 62 -22.11 -47.47 -27.02
N ARG A 63 -21.85 -47.47 -28.33
CA ARG A 63 -20.60 -46.98 -28.93
C ARG A 63 -20.33 -45.50 -28.65
N VAL A 64 -21.38 -44.68 -28.55
CA VAL A 64 -21.24 -43.25 -28.28
C VAL A 64 -21.00 -42.99 -26.79
N THR A 65 -21.60 -43.79 -25.92
CA THR A 65 -21.30 -43.77 -24.47
C THR A 65 -19.86 -44.20 -24.17
N ASP A 66 -19.35 -45.22 -24.89
CA ASP A 66 -17.95 -45.64 -24.77
C ASP A 66 -16.99 -44.53 -25.22
N ALA A 67 -17.28 -43.83 -26.32
CA ALA A 67 -16.50 -42.67 -26.77
C ALA A 67 -16.53 -41.51 -25.75
N LEU A 68 -17.65 -41.30 -25.05
CA LEU A 68 -17.72 -40.33 -23.95
C LEU A 68 -16.79 -40.73 -22.81
N HIS A 69 -16.68 -42.00 -22.44
CA HIS A 69 -15.73 -42.45 -21.41
C HIS A 69 -14.27 -42.14 -21.76
N GLU A 70 -13.90 -42.16 -23.04
CA GLU A 70 -12.54 -41.82 -23.50
C GLU A 70 -12.26 -40.30 -23.47
N VAL A 71 -13.24 -39.49 -23.84
CA VAL A 71 -13.06 -38.03 -24.00
C VAL A 71 -13.36 -37.25 -22.71
N LEU A 72 -14.23 -37.76 -21.85
CA LEU A 72 -14.70 -37.04 -20.66
C LEU A 72 -13.60 -36.64 -19.68
N PRO A 73 -12.55 -37.46 -19.43
CA PRO A 73 -11.42 -37.01 -18.62
C PRO A 73 -10.69 -35.80 -19.23
N ALA A 74 -10.49 -35.80 -20.55
CA ALA A 74 -9.86 -34.67 -21.25
C ALA A 74 -10.75 -33.42 -21.22
N LEU A 75 -12.07 -33.58 -21.38
CA LEU A 75 -13.04 -32.48 -21.31
C LEU A 75 -13.16 -31.92 -19.89
N SER A 76 -13.14 -32.79 -18.87
CA SER A 76 -13.16 -32.38 -17.46
C SER A 76 -11.89 -31.59 -17.11
N ASN A 77 -10.72 -32.09 -17.51
CA ASN A 77 -9.45 -31.36 -17.33
C ASN A 77 -9.48 -30.00 -18.03
N TRP A 78 -9.86 -29.96 -19.31
CA TRP A 78 -9.99 -28.71 -20.06
C TRP A 78 -10.94 -27.72 -19.38
N TRP A 79 -12.08 -28.20 -18.89
CA TRP A 79 -13.06 -27.36 -18.20
C TRP A 79 -12.52 -26.83 -16.86
N GLN A 80 -11.83 -27.67 -16.09
CA GLN A 80 -11.17 -27.25 -14.85
C GLN A 80 -10.11 -26.18 -15.12
N GLU A 81 -9.21 -26.42 -16.09
CA GLU A 81 -8.17 -25.46 -16.47
C GLU A 81 -8.77 -24.12 -16.90
N ARG A 82 -9.85 -24.13 -17.69
CA ARG A 82 -10.55 -22.91 -18.12
C ARG A 82 -11.20 -22.17 -16.94
N ARG A 83 -11.81 -22.91 -16.01
CA ARG A 83 -12.43 -22.35 -14.81
C ARG A 83 -11.38 -21.75 -13.88
N GLU A 84 -10.29 -22.47 -13.64
CA GLU A 84 -9.15 -21.99 -12.85
C GLU A 84 -8.52 -20.75 -13.48
N GLY A 85 -8.35 -20.75 -14.81
CA GLY A 85 -7.89 -19.58 -15.57
C GLY A 85 -8.81 -18.36 -15.38
N THR A 86 -10.12 -18.57 -15.41
CA THR A 86 -11.10 -17.49 -15.19
C THR A 86 -11.07 -16.96 -13.76
N VAL A 87 -10.93 -17.84 -12.77
CA VAL A 87 -10.80 -17.43 -11.36
C VAL A 87 -9.50 -16.65 -11.14
N ALA A 88 -8.37 -17.17 -11.65
CA ALA A 88 -7.08 -16.49 -11.60
C ALA A 88 -7.14 -15.12 -12.28
N GLU A 89 -7.84 -15.01 -13.42
CA GLU A 89 -8.03 -13.75 -14.12
C GLU A 89 -8.82 -12.73 -13.29
N SER A 90 -9.86 -13.18 -12.60
CA SER A 90 -10.69 -12.31 -11.74
C SER A 90 -9.92 -11.66 -10.58
N TRP A 91 -8.76 -12.20 -10.24
CA TRP A 91 -7.85 -11.70 -9.21
C TRP A 91 -6.82 -10.70 -9.72
N ARG A 92 -6.79 -10.42 -11.03
CA ARG A 92 -5.79 -9.54 -11.65
C ARG A 92 -6.22 -8.08 -11.61
N TYR A 93 -5.30 -7.23 -11.19
CA TYR A 93 -5.44 -5.78 -11.17
C TYR A 93 -4.15 -5.11 -11.66
N ARG A 94 -4.27 -3.89 -12.16
CA ARG A 94 -3.14 -3.09 -12.63
C ARG A 94 -3.27 -1.64 -12.16
N VAL A 95 -2.12 -1.03 -11.89
CA VAL A 95 -2.03 0.40 -11.64
C VAL A 95 -2.10 1.16 -12.98
N THR A 96 -2.95 2.18 -13.02
CA THR A 96 -3.13 3.07 -14.16
C THR A 96 -2.97 4.52 -13.71
N TRP A 97 -2.65 5.39 -14.65
CA TRP A 97 -2.48 6.82 -14.44
C TRP A 97 -3.50 7.57 -15.30
N ASP A 98 -4.61 7.95 -14.69
CA ASP A 98 -5.73 8.58 -15.39
C ASP A 98 -5.55 10.09 -15.46
N ARG A 99 -6.03 10.72 -16.52
CA ARG A 99 -5.98 12.18 -16.63
C ARG A 99 -6.92 12.85 -15.62
N ALA A 100 -6.39 13.80 -14.85
CA ALA A 100 -7.21 14.62 -13.97
C ALA A 100 -8.24 15.43 -14.79
N PRO A 101 -9.54 15.39 -14.45
CA PRO A 101 -10.59 16.04 -15.23
C PRO A 101 -10.50 17.58 -15.20
N ARG A 102 -9.99 18.16 -14.11
CA ARG A 102 -9.66 19.58 -13.98
C ARG A 102 -8.45 19.74 -13.07
N THR A 103 -7.49 20.56 -13.48
CA THR A 103 -6.47 21.10 -12.58
C THR A 103 -6.51 22.61 -12.64
N SER A 104 -6.79 23.24 -11.51
CA SER A 104 -6.80 24.70 -11.40
C SER A 104 -5.37 25.20 -11.48
N ARG A 105 -4.97 25.72 -12.65
CA ARG A 105 -3.68 26.42 -12.81
C ARG A 105 -3.66 27.80 -12.15
N THR A 106 -4.77 28.20 -11.54
CA THR A 106 -5.04 29.52 -10.98
C THR A 106 -5.28 29.49 -9.47
N ALA A 107 -5.22 28.32 -8.85
CA ALA A 107 -5.31 28.23 -7.40
C ALA A 107 -4.05 28.85 -6.78
N ALA A 108 -4.26 29.83 -5.90
CA ALA A 108 -3.17 30.48 -5.17
C ALA A 108 -2.89 29.66 -3.92
N LEU A 109 -1.61 29.39 -3.69
CA LEU A 109 -1.14 28.92 -2.40
C LEU A 109 -1.18 30.06 -1.39
N SER A 110 -1.20 29.72 -0.11
CA SER A 110 -1.15 30.67 1.00
C SER A 110 -0.34 30.11 2.16
N GLY A 111 0.04 30.99 3.08
CA GLY A 111 0.71 30.63 4.32
C GLY A 111 2.14 30.13 4.14
N THR A 112 2.70 29.63 5.24
CA THR A 112 4.08 29.14 5.29
C THR A 112 4.15 27.70 4.83
N TRP A 113 5.09 27.40 3.94
CA TRP A 113 5.36 26.06 3.44
C TRP A 113 6.75 25.61 3.87
N LEU A 114 6.83 24.59 4.72
CA LEU A 114 8.13 24.02 5.09
C LEU A 114 8.63 23.14 3.94
N VAL A 115 9.79 23.46 3.38
CA VAL A 115 10.37 22.74 2.24
C VAL A 115 11.58 21.95 2.71
N VAL A 116 11.40 20.65 2.92
CA VAL A 116 12.42 19.76 3.51
C VAL A 116 13.31 19.21 2.41
N VAL A 117 14.61 19.49 2.47
CA VAL A 117 15.57 19.19 1.39
C VAL A 117 16.80 18.48 1.96
N PRO A 118 17.29 17.39 1.33
CA PRO A 118 18.63 16.89 1.61
C PRO A 118 19.67 18.00 1.42
N ARG A 119 20.52 18.25 2.42
CA ARG A 119 21.46 19.38 2.41
C ARG A 119 22.31 19.48 1.15
N HIS A 120 22.73 18.34 0.60
CA HIS A 120 23.57 18.26 -0.60
C HIS A 120 22.80 18.55 -1.91
N LEU A 121 21.46 18.62 -1.87
CA LEU A 121 20.58 18.97 -2.99
C LEU A 121 19.97 20.37 -2.84
N ALA A 122 20.52 21.22 -1.96
CA ALA A 122 20.00 22.58 -1.75
C ALA A 122 19.98 23.43 -3.04
N ASP A 123 20.96 23.21 -3.91
CA ASP A 123 21.13 23.94 -5.18
C ASP A 123 20.60 23.14 -6.39
N ASP A 124 19.91 22.02 -6.18
CA ASP A 124 19.33 21.22 -7.27
C ASP A 124 18.28 22.02 -8.04
N GLU A 125 18.26 21.89 -9.38
CA GLU A 125 17.40 22.69 -10.26
C GLU A 125 15.90 22.49 -9.95
N LEU A 126 15.49 21.27 -9.62
CA LEU A 126 14.11 20.94 -9.30
C LEU A 126 13.72 21.52 -7.93
N VAL A 127 14.62 21.49 -6.95
CA VAL A 127 14.40 22.12 -5.62
C VAL A 127 14.30 23.64 -5.76
N VAL A 128 15.28 24.27 -6.39
CA VAL A 128 15.32 25.73 -6.59
C VAL A 128 14.14 26.20 -7.44
N GLY A 129 13.79 25.46 -8.48
CA GLY A 129 12.62 25.71 -9.32
C GLY A 129 11.32 25.65 -8.51
N SER A 130 11.18 24.65 -7.64
CA SER A 130 10.00 24.47 -6.79
C SER A 130 9.86 25.58 -5.75
N LEU A 131 10.95 25.99 -5.10
CA LEU A 131 10.96 27.12 -4.17
C LEU A 131 10.49 28.42 -4.85
N LYS A 132 11.04 28.73 -6.03
CA LYS A 132 10.63 29.91 -6.82
C LYS A 132 9.16 29.82 -7.22
N ALA A 133 8.68 28.63 -7.58
CA ALA A 133 7.29 28.41 -7.94
C ALA A 133 6.35 28.65 -6.76
N LEU A 134 6.63 28.07 -5.60
CA LEU A 134 5.84 28.27 -4.38
C LEU A 134 5.68 29.77 -4.07
N THR A 135 6.78 30.54 -4.09
CA THR A 135 6.73 32.01 -3.91
C THR A 135 5.89 32.70 -5.00
N ARG A 136 6.10 32.35 -6.27
CA ARG A 136 5.36 32.93 -7.40
C ARG A 136 3.85 32.68 -7.29
N TYR A 137 3.44 31.57 -6.70
CA TYR A 137 2.04 31.16 -6.55
C TYR A 137 1.44 31.50 -5.17
N GLY A 138 2.13 32.29 -4.34
CA GLY A 138 1.56 32.91 -3.13
C GLY A 138 1.92 32.27 -1.79
N ALA A 139 2.71 31.19 -1.78
CA ALA A 139 3.25 30.61 -0.56
C ALA A 139 4.49 31.37 -0.06
N ALA A 140 4.77 31.26 1.24
CA ALA A 140 6.05 31.62 1.84
C ALA A 140 6.87 30.34 2.11
N PRO A 141 7.72 29.88 1.17
CA PRO A 141 8.50 28.67 1.37
C PRO A 141 9.68 28.92 2.33
N VAL A 142 9.83 28.04 3.32
CA VAL A 142 10.94 28.05 4.28
C VAL A 142 11.76 26.77 4.09
N PRO A 143 12.97 26.84 3.50
CA PRO A 143 13.80 25.66 3.26
C PRO A 143 14.38 25.13 4.57
N LEU A 144 14.20 23.83 4.80
CA LEU A 144 14.75 23.06 5.91
C LEU A 144 15.78 22.08 5.37
N LEU A 145 17.06 22.37 5.59
CA LEU A 145 18.16 21.54 5.11
C LEU A 145 18.47 20.41 6.10
N VAL A 146 18.33 19.17 5.63
CA VAL A 146 18.47 17.95 6.45
C VAL A 146 19.73 17.21 6.04
N ASP A 147 20.53 16.79 7.01
CA ASP A 147 21.56 15.79 6.76
C ASP A 147 20.94 14.39 6.88
N THR A 148 20.66 13.80 5.73
CA THR A 148 20.01 12.50 5.59
C THR A 148 20.90 11.32 6.03
N ARG A 149 22.21 11.56 6.23
CA ARG A 149 23.21 10.51 6.46
C ARG A 149 23.66 10.38 7.91
N ASP A 150 23.38 11.38 8.75
CA ASP A 150 23.75 11.39 10.17
C ASP A 150 22.92 10.37 10.98
N GLY A 151 21.69 10.09 10.54
CA GLY A 151 20.79 9.11 11.15
C GLY A 151 20.51 9.39 12.62
N ASP A 152 20.52 10.66 13.00
CA ASP A 152 20.19 11.12 14.35
C ASP A 152 18.68 11.03 14.58
N ARG A 153 18.30 10.16 15.52
CA ARG A 153 16.90 9.93 15.87
C ARG A 153 16.46 11.05 16.81
N GLY A 154 15.69 12.00 16.27
CA GLY A 154 15.14 13.12 17.03
C GLY A 154 15.68 14.48 16.62
N GLY A 155 16.75 14.57 15.83
CA GLY A 155 17.29 15.84 15.34
C GLY A 155 16.25 16.66 14.54
N LEU A 156 15.45 16.00 13.69
CA LEU A 156 14.34 16.66 12.98
C LEU A 156 13.22 17.10 13.93
N THR A 157 12.92 16.30 14.95
CA THR A 157 11.90 16.64 15.94
C THR A 157 12.32 17.86 16.76
N GLU A 158 13.59 17.91 17.17
CA GLU A 158 14.14 19.06 17.88
C GLU A 158 14.15 20.30 16.99
N LEU A 159 14.61 20.17 15.74
CA LEU A 159 14.60 21.26 14.75
C LEU A 159 13.20 21.85 14.59
N LEU A 160 12.17 21.01 14.41
CA LEU A 160 10.79 21.49 14.27
C LEU A 160 10.22 22.11 15.56
N ARG A 161 10.74 21.76 16.74
CA ARG A 161 10.28 22.29 18.03
C ARG A 161 10.98 23.57 18.45
N SER A 162 12.32 23.57 18.44
CA SER A 162 13.14 24.71 18.85
C SER A 162 12.89 25.92 17.97
N ASP A 163 12.60 25.67 16.69
CA ASP A 163 12.44 26.71 15.70
C ASP A 163 10.96 26.92 15.32
N ALA A 164 9.99 26.34 16.03
CA ALA A 164 8.57 26.44 15.65
C ALA A 164 8.10 27.90 15.47
N ASP A 165 8.46 28.78 16.41
CA ASP A 165 8.08 30.20 16.38
C ASP A 165 8.88 30.99 15.31
N SER A 166 10.13 30.61 15.05
CA SER A 166 10.99 31.28 14.07
C SER A 166 10.74 30.83 12.63
N LEU A 167 10.40 29.55 12.42
CA LEU A 167 10.04 28.95 11.13
C LEU A 167 8.70 29.46 10.61
N THR A 168 7.83 29.88 11.51
CA THR A 168 6.48 30.32 11.17
C THR A 168 6.36 31.84 11.11
N GLU A 169 7.29 32.59 11.71
CA GLU A 169 7.14 34.04 11.98
C GLU A 169 5.77 34.40 12.58
N GLY A 170 5.16 33.48 13.33
CA GLY A 170 3.81 33.61 13.90
C GLY A 170 2.65 33.31 12.93
N GLY A 171 2.93 32.85 11.70
CA GLY A 171 1.94 32.41 10.71
C GLY A 171 1.58 30.92 10.80
N GLU A 172 0.47 30.52 10.18
CA GLU A 172 0.08 29.11 10.11
C GLU A 172 0.91 28.34 9.08
N VAL A 173 1.38 27.13 9.43
CA VAL A 173 2.01 26.19 8.49
C VAL A 173 0.94 25.59 7.60
N ALA A 174 0.86 26.05 6.36
CA ALA A 174 -0.13 25.60 5.39
C ALA A 174 0.21 24.21 4.81
N GLY A 175 1.48 23.83 4.77
CA GLY A 175 1.90 22.54 4.23
C GLY A 175 3.39 22.26 4.38
N VAL A 176 3.76 20.99 4.13
CA VAL A 176 5.15 20.53 4.12
C VAL A 176 5.42 19.85 2.78
N LEU A 177 6.45 20.29 2.06
CA LEU A 177 6.89 19.67 0.81
C LEU A 177 8.27 19.05 1.02
N SER A 178 8.37 17.73 0.88
CA SER A 178 9.61 16.98 1.14
C SER A 178 10.25 16.47 -0.14
N PHE A 179 11.52 16.86 -0.34
CA PHE A 179 12.43 16.36 -1.37
C PHE A 179 13.39 15.29 -0.83
N LEU A 180 13.21 14.84 0.42
CA LEU A 180 13.99 13.74 0.99
C LEU A 180 14.05 12.48 0.10
N PRO A 181 12.98 12.09 -0.63
CA PRO A 181 13.03 10.90 -1.48
C PRO A 181 14.06 10.98 -2.60
N LEU A 182 14.53 12.17 -2.99
CA LEU A 182 15.54 12.35 -4.03
C LEU A 182 16.94 11.89 -3.60
N ASP A 183 17.18 11.72 -2.29
CA ASP A 183 18.42 11.13 -1.81
C ASP A 183 18.35 9.60 -1.83
N GLU A 184 18.77 9.04 -2.95
CA GLU A 184 18.87 7.60 -3.19
C GLU A 184 20.17 6.99 -2.64
N SER A 185 21.06 7.79 -2.05
CA SER A 185 22.35 7.30 -1.58
C SER A 185 22.17 6.27 -0.44
N PRO A 186 23.02 5.24 -0.37
CA PRO A 186 22.94 4.26 0.71
C PRO A 186 23.29 4.90 2.05
N HIS A 187 22.52 4.60 3.10
CA HIS A 187 22.80 5.09 4.43
C HIS A 187 24.12 4.48 4.98
N PRO A 188 25.04 5.28 5.57
CA PRO A 188 26.37 4.79 5.94
C PRO A 188 26.40 3.60 6.91
N ARG A 189 25.43 3.54 7.85
CA ARG A 189 25.32 2.45 8.84
C ARG A 189 24.41 1.31 8.40
N HIS A 190 23.59 1.53 7.37
CA HIS A 190 22.58 0.58 6.90
C HIS A 190 22.57 0.61 5.36
N PRO A 191 23.59 0.04 4.67
CA PRO A 191 23.83 0.31 3.26
C PRO A 191 22.72 -0.11 2.29
N VAL A 192 21.81 -0.99 2.71
CA VAL A 192 20.63 -1.39 1.91
C VAL A 192 19.47 -0.39 2.03
N VAL A 193 19.51 0.50 3.02
CA VAL A 193 18.47 1.50 3.26
C VAL A 193 18.87 2.81 2.56
N PRO A 194 18.04 3.34 1.63
CA PRO A 194 18.26 4.68 1.08
C PRO A 194 18.19 5.74 2.18
N ALA A 195 19.14 6.67 2.20
CA ALA A 195 19.21 7.73 3.21
C ALA A 195 17.95 8.60 3.22
N GLY A 196 17.42 8.95 2.05
CA GLY A 196 16.15 9.68 1.91
C GLY A 196 14.93 8.95 2.46
N LEU A 197 14.89 7.62 2.35
CA LEU A 197 13.81 6.80 2.91
C LEU A 197 13.83 6.84 4.45
N LEU A 198 15.01 6.64 5.05
CA LEU A 198 15.15 6.70 6.50
C LEU A 198 14.83 8.11 7.03
N ALA A 199 15.33 9.15 6.37
CA ALA A 199 15.00 10.53 6.72
C ALA A 199 13.49 10.83 6.60
N THR A 200 12.79 10.20 5.66
CA THR A 200 11.33 10.32 5.53
C THR A 200 10.60 9.68 6.73
N VAL A 201 11.09 8.55 7.26
CA VAL A 201 10.56 7.96 8.50
C VAL A 201 10.71 8.93 9.68
N GLU A 202 11.87 9.56 9.81
CA GLU A 202 12.12 10.56 10.88
C GLU A 202 11.30 11.84 10.67
N LEU A 203 11.06 12.27 9.43
CA LEU A 203 10.20 13.41 9.15
C LEU A 203 8.75 13.14 9.57
N VAL A 204 8.19 11.97 9.23
CA VAL A 204 6.82 11.62 9.63
C VAL A 204 6.67 11.65 11.16
N ARG A 205 7.66 11.14 11.90
CA ARG A 205 7.69 11.24 13.37
C ARG A 205 7.75 12.65 13.88
N ALA A 206 8.63 13.46 13.30
CA ALA A 206 8.82 14.84 13.71
C ALA A 206 7.52 15.64 13.51
N LEU A 207 6.82 15.41 12.40
CA LEU A 207 5.54 16.04 12.10
C LEU A 207 4.39 15.55 13.00
N ASP A 208 4.34 14.27 13.35
CA ASP A 208 3.33 13.78 14.31
C ASP A 208 3.49 14.41 15.70
N ALA A 209 4.74 14.71 16.05
CA ALA A 209 5.12 15.30 17.33
C ALA A 209 5.22 16.85 17.32
N ALA A 210 4.92 17.47 16.17
CA ALA A 210 5.01 18.92 15.97
C ALA A 210 3.84 19.66 16.64
N PRO A 211 4.06 20.91 17.12
CA PRO A 211 3.03 21.69 17.81
C PRO A 211 1.98 22.31 16.86
N PHE A 212 2.13 22.15 15.55
CA PHE A 212 1.25 22.70 14.52
C PHE A 212 0.69 21.59 13.61
N PRO A 213 -0.50 21.78 13.01
CA PRO A 213 -0.98 20.88 11.97
C PRO A 213 -0.07 21.01 10.73
N ALA A 214 0.33 19.88 10.15
CA ALA A 214 1.21 19.87 8.99
C ALA A 214 0.80 18.74 8.04
N ARG A 215 0.55 19.09 6.78
CA ARG A 215 0.19 18.13 5.73
C ARG A 215 1.38 17.91 4.80
N LEU A 216 1.98 16.73 4.88
CA LEU A 216 3.17 16.31 4.14
C LEU A 216 2.83 15.86 2.72
N TRP A 217 3.46 16.51 1.75
CA TRP A 217 3.63 16.06 0.38
C TRP A 217 5.05 15.53 0.17
N SER A 218 5.18 14.28 -0.27
CA SER A 218 6.48 13.71 -0.67
C SER A 218 6.68 13.84 -2.17
N VAL A 219 7.83 14.34 -2.59
CA VAL A 219 8.20 14.54 -4.00
C VAL A 219 9.13 13.43 -4.46
N THR A 220 8.80 12.80 -5.57
CA THR A 220 9.71 11.95 -6.35
C THR A 220 9.91 12.53 -7.74
N ASN A 221 10.93 12.07 -8.46
CA ASN A 221 11.24 12.50 -9.82
C ASN A 221 11.44 11.27 -10.72
N GLY A 222 10.55 11.06 -11.68
CA GLY A 222 10.66 9.94 -12.63
C GLY A 222 10.69 8.55 -11.97
N ALA A 223 10.02 8.38 -10.83
CA ALA A 223 9.99 7.11 -10.10
C ALA A 223 9.06 6.07 -10.76
N PHE A 224 8.10 6.53 -11.56
CA PHE A 224 7.13 5.69 -12.24
C PHE A 224 7.06 6.00 -13.73
N SER A 225 6.80 4.96 -14.51
CA SER A 225 6.34 5.09 -15.89
C SER A 225 4.84 5.39 -15.87
N VAL A 226 4.43 6.54 -16.40
CA VAL A 226 3.01 6.93 -16.48
C VAL A 226 2.51 6.99 -17.94
N ALA A 227 3.40 6.72 -18.90
CA ALA A 227 3.11 6.50 -20.30
C ALA A 227 3.95 5.32 -20.84
N PRO A 228 3.48 4.55 -21.84
CA PRO A 228 4.17 3.35 -22.32
C PRO A 228 5.61 3.55 -22.81
N ASP A 229 5.96 4.75 -23.26
CA ASP A 229 7.26 5.15 -23.79
C ASP A 229 8.18 5.77 -22.73
N GLU A 230 7.69 5.95 -21.51
CA GLU A 230 8.46 6.54 -20.42
C GLU A 230 9.30 5.49 -19.69
N VAL A 231 10.59 5.76 -19.59
CA VAL A 231 11.53 4.98 -18.80
C VAL A 231 11.61 5.56 -17.38
N PRO A 232 11.20 4.82 -16.33
CA PRO A 232 11.37 5.28 -14.96
C PRO A 232 12.86 5.28 -14.62
N ALA A 233 13.41 6.44 -14.31
CA ALA A 233 14.84 6.62 -14.06
C ALA A 233 15.22 6.29 -12.61
N HIS A 234 14.28 6.42 -11.68
CA HIS A 234 14.56 6.47 -10.25
C HIS A 234 13.69 5.51 -9.43
N PRO A 235 13.78 4.17 -9.65
CA PRO A 235 12.94 3.20 -8.95
C PRO A 235 13.16 3.18 -7.43
N VAL A 236 14.33 3.61 -6.94
CA VAL A 236 14.65 3.68 -5.50
C VAL A 236 13.67 4.60 -4.75
N GLN A 237 13.21 5.67 -5.39
CA GLN A 237 12.29 6.63 -4.76
C GLN A 237 10.90 6.04 -4.50
N ALA A 238 10.53 4.94 -5.17
CA ALA A 238 9.27 4.25 -4.95
C ALA A 238 9.14 3.64 -3.54
N HIS A 239 10.24 3.44 -2.81
CA HIS A 239 10.20 3.03 -1.40
C HIS A 239 9.34 3.99 -0.57
N VAL A 240 9.48 5.31 -0.79
CA VAL A 240 8.73 6.31 -0.03
C VAL A 240 7.24 6.22 -0.35
N TRP A 241 6.85 5.87 -1.57
CA TRP A 241 5.44 5.69 -1.91
C TRP A 241 4.79 4.53 -1.14
N GLY A 242 5.51 3.41 -0.99
CA GLY A 242 5.05 2.30 -0.14
C GLY A 242 4.93 2.71 1.33
N LEU A 243 5.97 3.35 1.87
CA LEU A 243 6.00 3.85 3.26
C LEU A 243 4.85 4.83 3.53
N SER A 244 4.66 5.82 2.66
CA SER A 244 3.71 6.91 2.85
C SER A 244 2.26 6.46 2.80
N ARG A 245 1.92 5.39 2.06
CA ARG A 245 0.58 4.80 2.11
C ARG A 245 0.27 4.18 3.48
N ALA A 246 1.21 3.47 4.07
CA ALA A 246 1.07 2.92 5.43
C ALA A 246 1.05 4.05 6.48
N ALA A 247 1.98 5.01 6.36
CA ALA A 247 2.03 6.19 7.21
C ALA A 247 0.73 7.01 7.13
N GLY A 248 0.05 7.05 5.97
CA GLY A 248 -1.23 7.71 5.79
C GLY A 248 -2.40 7.05 6.53
N LEU A 249 -2.29 5.74 6.83
CA LEU A 249 -3.22 5.08 7.74
C LEU A 249 -2.86 5.32 9.21
N GLU A 250 -1.57 5.40 9.52
CA GLU A 250 -1.08 5.57 10.90
C GLU A 250 -1.14 7.02 11.39
N ASN A 251 -0.98 7.99 10.51
CA ASN A 251 -0.92 9.42 10.80
C ASN A 251 -1.73 10.20 9.75
N PRO A 252 -3.05 9.94 9.62
CA PRO A 252 -3.89 10.53 8.57
C PRO A 252 -3.91 12.07 8.61
N GLN A 253 -3.72 12.67 9.79
CA GLN A 253 -3.62 14.11 10.00
C GLN A 253 -2.35 14.74 9.42
N CYS A 254 -1.26 13.96 9.31
CA CYS A 254 0.06 14.44 8.89
C CYS A 254 0.30 14.27 7.39
N LEU A 255 -0.40 13.35 6.73
CA LEU A 255 -0.06 12.90 5.37
C LEU A 255 -1.05 13.46 4.35
N ALA A 256 -0.56 14.35 3.49
CA ALA A 256 -1.33 14.91 2.38
C ALA A 256 -1.32 13.96 1.19
N GLY A 257 -0.13 13.63 0.66
CA GLY A 257 0.01 12.82 -0.54
C GLY A 257 1.43 12.70 -1.06
N MET A 258 1.56 12.16 -2.27
CA MET A 258 2.80 12.01 -3.02
C MET A 258 2.63 12.56 -4.44
N VAL A 259 3.67 13.22 -4.94
CA VAL A 259 3.73 13.73 -6.31
C VAL A 259 5.00 13.26 -7.01
N ASP A 260 4.85 12.62 -8.16
CA ASP A 260 5.97 12.26 -9.02
C ASP A 260 6.14 13.32 -10.13
N LEU A 261 7.29 13.99 -10.14
CA LEU A 261 7.63 15.06 -11.06
C LEU A 261 8.34 14.54 -12.31
N PRO A 262 8.27 15.27 -13.44
CA PRO A 262 8.96 14.88 -14.67
C PRO A 262 10.49 15.06 -14.52
N PRO A 263 11.31 14.28 -15.24
CA PRO A 263 12.77 14.47 -15.25
C PRO A 263 13.22 15.88 -15.62
N VAL A 264 12.47 16.55 -16.51
CA VAL A 264 12.67 17.96 -16.85
C VAL A 264 11.60 18.80 -16.16
N PHE A 265 12.01 19.60 -15.17
CA PHE A 265 11.11 20.44 -14.39
C PHE A 265 11.07 21.88 -14.92
N ASP A 266 10.10 22.17 -15.77
CA ASP A 266 9.89 23.49 -16.37
C ASP A 266 8.83 24.32 -15.61
N ASP A 267 8.65 25.59 -16.03
CA ASP A 267 7.64 26.52 -15.49
C ASP A 267 6.22 25.94 -15.50
N ARG A 268 5.93 25.03 -16.44
CA ARG A 268 4.62 24.42 -16.59
C ARG A 268 4.41 23.29 -15.57
N ALA A 269 5.40 22.42 -15.40
CA ALA A 269 5.40 21.41 -14.35
C ALA A 269 5.30 22.07 -12.97
N ALA A 270 6.03 23.17 -12.76
CA ALA A 270 5.97 23.98 -11.56
C ALA A 270 4.57 24.56 -11.27
N ALA A 271 3.89 25.08 -12.30
CA ALA A 271 2.51 25.56 -12.18
C ALA A 271 1.52 24.44 -11.82
N LEU A 272 1.69 23.25 -12.40
CA LEU A 272 0.85 22.08 -12.10
C LEU A 272 1.09 21.55 -10.69
N LEU A 273 2.35 21.50 -10.24
CA LEU A 273 2.70 21.17 -8.86
C LEU A 273 2.00 22.12 -7.89
N CYS A 274 2.12 23.43 -8.08
CA CYS A 274 1.46 24.41 -7.19
C CYS A 274 -0.06 24.27 -7.21
N GLY A 275 -0.66 23.97 -8.37
CA GLY A 275 -2.10 23.71 -8.48
C GLY A 275 -2.55 22.47 -7.70
N VAL A 276 -1.77 21.39 -7.73
CA VAL A 276 -2.00 20.18 -6.90
C VAL A 276 -1.92 20.52 -5.42
N LEU A 277 -0.87 21.25 -5.01
CA LEU A 277 -0.65 21.60 -3.61
C LEU A 277 -1.74 22.52 -3.04
N ALA A 278 -2.29 23.40 -3.88
CA ALA A 278 -3.32 24.36 -3.49
C ALA A 278 -4.73 23.74 -3.39
N ASP A 279 -5.05 22.81 -4.29
CA ASP A 279 -6.36 22.14 -4.33
C ASP A 279 -6.20 20.70 -4.83
N PRO A 280 -5.81 19.76 -3.95
CA PRO A 280 -5.65 18.35 -4.32
C PRO A 280 -7.00 17.62 -4.45
N GLY A 281 -8.11 18.22 -4.01
CA GLY A 281 -9.36 17.51 -3.79
C GLY A 281 -9.16 16.30 -2.86
N ASP A 282 -9.69 15.14 -3.25
CA ASP A 282 -9.48 13.89 -2.52
C ASP A 282 -8.18 13.17 -2.90
N GLU A 283 -7.43 13.66 -3.91
CA GLU A 283 -6.31 12.96 -4.51
C GLU A 283 -5.03 13.05 -3.67
N ASP A 284 -4.42 11.89 -3.39
CA ASP A 284 -3.20 11.80 -2.59
C ASP A 284 -2.02 11.15 -3.32
N GLN A 285 -2.20 10.76 -4.59
CA GLN A 285 -1.21 10.04 -5.38
C GLN A 285 -1.27 10.51 -6.83
N VAL A 286 -0.36 11.42 -7.18
CA VAL A 286 -0.39 12.11 -8.48
C VAL A 286 0.97 12.09 -9.18
N ALA A 287 0.94 12.21 -10.50
CA ALA A 287 2.12 12.45 -11.32
C ALA A 287 1.91 13.69 -12.19
N VAL A 288 2.94 14.52 -12.31
CA VAL A 288 2.96 15.65 -13.23
C VAL A 288 3.75 15.23 -14.45
N ARG A 289 3.15 15.31 -15.64
CA ARG A 289 3.83 15.06 -16.92
C ARG A 289 3.37 16.02 -17.99
N GLY A 290 4.32 16.69 -18.62
CA GLY A 290 4.08 17.66 -19.68
C GLY A 290 3.00 18.67 -19.29
N THR A 291 1.77 18.45 -19.75
CA THR A 291 0.66 19.39 -19.59
C THR A 291 -0.40 18.96 -18.59
N GLN A 292 -0.22 17.80 -17.97
CA GLN A 292 -1.27 17.05 -17.30
C GLN A 292 -0.84 16.66 -15.90
N VAL A 293 -1.83 16.63 -15.02
CA VAL A 293 -1.75 15.87 -13.78
C VAL A 293 -2.45 14.54 -14.03
N LEU A 294 -1.80 13.47 -13.62
CA LEU A 294 -2.26 12.11 -13.74
C LEU A 294 -2.52 11.57 -12.33
N LEU A 295 -3.62 10.86 -12.19
CA LEU A 295 -4.14 10.36 -10.93
C LEU A 295 -3.92 8.86 -10.87
N ARG A 296 -3.31 8.37 -9.79
CA ARG A 296 -3.03 6.93 -9.65
C ARG A 296 -4.31 6.17 -9.35
N ARG A 297 -4.57 5.11 -10.11
CA ARG A 297 -5.76 4.24 -9.96
C ARG A 297 -5.36 2.77 -10.00
N LEU A 298 -6.10 1.95 -9.28
CA LEU A 298 -6.05 0.50 -9.37
C LEU A 298 -7.32 0.04 -10.09
N LYS A 299 -7.15 -0.71 -11.18
CA LYS A 299 -8.25 -1.20 -12.02
C LYS A 299 -8.12 -2.70 -12.21
N ARG A 300 -9.22 -3.38 -12.55
CA ARG A 300 -9.17 -4.78 -13.00
C ARG A 300 -8.31 -4.89 -14.26
N ALA A 301 -7.56 -5.98 -14.38
CA ALA A 301 -6.66 -6.24 -15.50
C ALA A 301 -7.02 -7.58 -16.19
N PRO A 302 -8.18 -7.62 -16.89
CA PRO A 302 -8.56 -8.80 -17.64
C PRO A 302 -7.52 -9.09 -18.74
N LEU A 303 -7.45 -10.36 -19.14
CA LEU A 303 -6.60 -10.76 -20.25
C LEU A 303 -7.20 -10.23 -21.56
N PRO A 304 -6.38 -9.85 -22.55
CA PRO A 304 -6.89 -9.43 -23.85
C PRO A 304 -7.58 -10.60 -24.57
N ASP A 305 -8.69 -10.34 -25.27
CA ASP A 305 -9.42 -11.32 -26.13
C ASP A 305 -8.63 -11.78 -27.39
N THR A 306 -7.35 -11.45 -27.48
CA THR A 306 -6.50 -11.80 -28.64
C THR A 306 -6.08 -13.28 -28.61
N ALA A 307 -5.55 -13.78 -29.74
CA ALA A 307 -4.99 -15.13 -29.82
C ALA A 307 -4.05 -15.40 -28.63
N GLN A 308 -4.24 -16.55 -27.96
CA GLN A 308 -3.44 -16.92 -26.80
C GLN A 308 -1.94 -16.89 -27.17
N PRO A 309 -1.12 -16.11 -26.46
CA PRO A 309 0.31 -16.10 -26.69
C PRO A 309 0.91 -17.50 -26.43
N ALA A 310 2.07 -17.77 -27.03
CA ALA A 310 2.78 -19.01 -26.76
C ALA A 310 3.10 -19.09 -25.26
N PRO A 311 2.83 -20.23 -24.59
CA PRO A 311 3.03 -20.33 -23.15
C PRO A 311 4.52 -20.26 -22.83
N TRP A 312 4.88 -19.48 -21.82
CA TRP A 312 6.22 -19.46 -21.26
C TRP A 312 6.55 -20.83 -20.64
N ARG A 313 7.78 -21.30 -20.88
CA ARG A 313 8.30 -22.55 -20.33
C ARG A 313 9.68 -22.32 -19.73
N PRO A 314 9.99 -22.93 -18.57
CA PRO A 314 11.32 -22.86 -18.00
C PRO A 314 12.29 -23.69 -18.85
N GLU A 315 13.45 -23.11 -19.17
CA GLU A 315 14.55 -23.76 -19.90
C GLU A 315 15.83 -23.69 -19.06
N GLY A 316 16.81 -24.58 -19.28
CA GLY A 316 18.06 -24.57 -18.52
C GLY A 316 17.86 -24.56 -16.99
N THR A 317 18.51 -23.62 -16.30
CA THR A 317 18.40 -23.43 -14.85
C THR A 317 17.46 -22.27 -14.50
N THR A 318 16.55 -22.51 -13.56
CA THR A 318 15.80 -21.45 -12.86
C THR A 318 16.34 -21.27 -11.44
N LEU A 319 16.78 -20.06 -11.09
CA LEU A 319 17.22 -19.68 -9.74
C LEU A 319 16.02 -19.21 -8.92
N VAL A 320 15.74 -19.88 -7.80
CA VAL A 320 14.65 -19.52 -6.87
C VAL A 320 15.24 -19.06 -5.54
N THR A 321 15.23 -17.76 -5.27
CA THR A 321 15.60 -17.25 -3.93
C THR A 321 14.42 -17.44 -2.96
N GLY A 322 14.72 -17.71 -1.69
CA GLY A 322 13.72 -18.16 -0.74
C GLY A 322 13.20 -19.55 -1.07
N GLY A 323 13.96 -20.36 -1.81
CA GLY A 323 13.51 -21.64 -2.39
C GLY A 323 13.07 -22.69 -1.38
N THR A 324 13.51 -22.58 -0.12
CA THR A 324 13.06 -23.45 0.99
C THR A 324 11.94 -22.85 1.84
N GLY A 325 11.47 -21.64 1.50
CA GLY A 325 10.30 -21.04 2.13
C GLY A 325 9.00 -21.56 1.50
N ALA A 326 7.86 -21.30 2.14
CA ALA A 326 6.56 -21.79 1.68
C ALA A 326 6.25 -21.40 0.21
N LEU A 327 6.41 -20.12 -0.13
CA LEU A 327 6.21 -19.64 -1.51
C LEU A 327 7.22 -20.26 -2.47
N GLY A 328 8.51 -20.21 -2.13
CA GLY A 328 9.58 -20.79 -2.96
C GLY A 328 9.37 -22.27 -3.26
N GLY A 329 8.91 -23.06 -2.28
CA GLY A 329 8.60 -24.47 -2.44
C GLY A 329 7.37 -24.74 -3.34
N HIS A 330 6.34 -23.88 -3.31
CA HIS A 330 5.22 -23.98 -4.25
C HIS A 330 5.66 -23.62 -5.67
N ILE A 331 6.46 -22.57 -5.83
CA ILE A 331 6.99 -22.15 -7.13
C ILE A 331 7.95 -23.19 -7.71
N ALA A 332 8.80 -23.81 -6.90
CA ALA A 332 9.68 -24.89 -7.33
C ALA A 332 8.88 -26.08 -7.89
N ARG A 333 7.81 -26.50 -7.19
CA ARG A 333 6.91 -27.58 -7.67
C ARG A 333 6.22 -27.21 -8.97
N TRP A 334 5.72 -25.98 -9.07
CA TRP A 334 5.11 -25.48 -10.30
C TRP A 334 6.11 -25.48 -11.47
N LEU A 335 7.33 -24.99 -11.25
CA LEU A 335 8.40 -25.03 -12.27
C LEU A 335 8.72 -26.45 -12.72
N ALA A 336 8.86 -27.39 -11.78
CA ALA A 336 9.14 -28.79 -12.09
C ALA A 336 7.99 -29.44 -12.87
N TYR A 337 6.75 -29.17 -12.48
CA TYR A 337 5.56 -29.61 -13.23
C TYR A 337 5.54 -29.06 -14.67
N HIS A 338 6.04 -27.84 -14.89
CA HIS A 338 6.20 -27.23 -16.21
C HIS A 338 7.50 -27.62 -16.94
N GLY A 339 8.23 -28.61 -16.43
CA GLY A 339 9.37 -29.22 -17.12
C GLY A 339 10.71 -28.50 -16.93
N ALA A 340 10.88 -27.75 -15.84
CA ALA A 340 12.17 -27.11 -15.54
C ALA A 340 13.31 -28.15 -15.47
N PRO A 341 14.35 -28.07 -16.32
CA PRO A 341 15.42 -29.07 -16.32
C PRO A 341 16.26 -29.06 -15.03
N HIS A 342 16.59 -27.86 -14.55
CA HIS A 342 17.39 -27.65 -13.34
C HIS A 342 16.85 -26.50 -12.49
N LEU A 343 16.81 -26.72 -11.17
CA LEU A 343 16.38 -25.74 -10.17
C LEU A 343 17.53 -25.45 -9.20
N LEU A 344 17.96 -24.18 -9.14
CA LEU A 344 18.88 -23.69 -8.12
C LEU A 344 18.07 -23.04 -7.00
N LEU A 345 17.87 -23.75 -5.89
CA LEU A 345 17.11 -23.29 -4.73
C LEU A 345 18.04 -22.61 -3.72
N VAL A 346 17.89 -21.29 -3.58
CA VAL A 346 18.76 -20.44 -2.75
C VAL A 346 18.02 -20.03 -1.48
N SER A 347 18.59 -20.32 -0.32
CA SER A 347 18.11 -19.81 0.97
C SER A 347 19.23 -19.81 2.01
N ARG A 348 19.09 -19.07 3.11
CA ARG A 348 20.11 -19.04 4.19
C ARG A 348 20.38 -20.42 4.81
N GLN A 349 19.35 -21.27 4.88
CA GLN A 349 19.45 -22.61 5.47
C GLN A 349 19.87 -23.66 4.44
N GLY A 350 19.68 -23.40 3.15
CA GLY A 350 19.98 -24.35 2.07
C GLY A 350 19.35 -25.73 2.31
N GLU A 351 20.12 -26.79 2.07
CA GLU A 351 19.70 -28.18 2.29
C GLU A 351 19.38 -28.53 3.75
N SER A 352 19.82 -27.71 4.72
CA SER A 352 19.52 -27.91 6.14
C SER A 352 18.14 -27.37 6.54
N ALA A 353 17.37 -26.78 5.62
CA ALA A 353 16.04 -26.29 5.91
C ALA A 353 15.06 -27.46 6.19
N PRO A 354 14.12 -27.31 7.16
CA PRO A 354 13.08 -28.31 7.37
C PRO A 354 12.27 -28.54 6.09
N GLY A 355 12.06 -29.80 5.71
CA GLY A 355 11.32 -30.16 4.48
C GLY A 355 12.14 -30.13 3.19
N ALA A 356 13.43 -29.80 3.23
CA ALA A 356 14.26 -29.67 2.03
C ALA A 356 14.51 -31.01 1.31
N ALA A 357 14.73 -32.09 2.07
CA ALA A 357 14.97 -33.42 1.53
C ALA A 357 13.70 -33.97 0.85
N GLU A 358 12.54 -33.80 1.47
CA GLU A 358 11.25 -34.17 0.90
C GLU A 358 10.97 -33.36 -0.38
N LEU A 359 11.23 -32.05 -0.37
CA LEU A 359 11.06 -31.20 -1.54
C LEU A 359 11.94 -31.67 -2.70
N VAL A 360 13.21 -32.03 -2.48
CA VAL A 360 14.09 -32.55 -3.54
C VAL A 360 13.54 -33.83 -4.14
N ALA A 361 13.14 -34.79 -3.30
CA ALA A 361 12.60 -36.05 -3.79
C ALA A 361 11.33 -35.84 -4.63
N GLU A 362 10.47 -34.89 -4.24
CA GLU A 362 9.28 -34.52 -5.03
C GLU A 362 9.66 -33.89 -6.38
N LEU A 363 10.60 -32.95 -6.41
CA LEU A 363 11.02 -32.25 -7.63
C LEU A 363 11.76 -33.18 -8.61
N GLU A 364 12.62 -34.06 -8.10
CA GLU A 364 13.31 -35.09 -8.89
C GLU A 364 12.31 -36.13 -9.42
N GLY A 365 11.30 -36.49 -8.63
CA GLY A 365 10.18 -37.33 -9.07
C GLY A 365 9.36 -36.72 -10.21
N LEU A 366 9.35 -35.38 -10.33
CA LEU A 366 8.76 -34.63 -11.45
C LEU A 366 9.72 -34.45 -12.64
N GLY A 367 10.98 -34.88 -12.52
CA GLY A 367 11.97 -34.84 -13.59
C GLY A 367 12.95 -33.65 -13.55
N SER A 368 12.91 -32.81 -12.51
CA SER A 368 13.84 -31.69 -12.35
C SER A 368 15.05 -32.07 -11.52
N SER A 369 16.25 -31.73 -11.99
CA SER A 369 17.45 -31.77 -11.16
C SER A 369 17.48 -30.59 -10.19
N VAL A 370 17.91 -30.80 -8.94
CA VAL A 370 17.87 -29.76 -7.90
C VAL A 370 19.26 -29.53 -7.31
N THR A 371 19.62 -28.26 -7.11
CA THR A 371 20.80 -27.85 -6.36
C THR A 371 20.39 -26.88 -5.27
N PHE A 372 20.74 -27.16 -4.02
CA PHE A 372 20.59 -26.21 -2.93
C PHE A 372 21.85 -25.37 -2.77
N ALA A 373 21.67 -24.07 -2.53
CA ALA A 373 22.73 -23.20 -2.08
C ALA A 373 22.34 -22.52 -0.76
N ALA A 374 23.11 -22.80 0.29
CA ALA A 374 23.03 -22.09 1.56
C ALA A 374 23.65 -20.68 1.38
N CYS A 375 22.81 -19.70 1.04
CA CYS A 375 23.24 -18.36 0.64
C CYS A 375 22.20 -17.31 1.00
N ASP A 376 22.65 -16.21 1.62
CA ASP A 376 21.88 -14.97 1.68
C ASP A 376 22.03 -14.25 0.33
N ALA A 377 20.95 -14.04 -0.42
CA ALA A 377 21.02 -13.36 -1.72
C ALA A 377 21.49 -11.88 -1.60
N ALA A 378 21.41 -11.29 -0.40
CA ALA A 378 21.98 -9.97 -0.13
C ALA A 378 23.50 -10.00 0.12
N ASP A 379 24.12 -11.17 0.27
CA ASP A 379 25.57 -11.35 0.24
C ASP A 379 26.01 -11.58 -1.21
N ARG A 380 26.59 -10.54 -1.81
CA ARG A 380 26.99 -10.52 -3.23
C ARG A 380 27.97 -11.64 -3.56
N ASP A 381 28.97 -11.86 -2.71
CA ASP A 381 30.03 -12.82 -2.99
C ASP A 381 29.53 -14.27 -2.81
N ALA A 382 28.66 -14.50 -1.82
CA ALA A 382 27.99 -15.80 -1.68
C ALA A 382 27.08 -16.11 -2.87
N LEU A 383 26.32 -15.12 -3.34
CA LEU A 383 25.44 -15.28 -4.49
C LEU A 383 26.23 -15.51 -5.78
N ALA A 384 27.36 -14.81 -5.96
CA ALA A 384 28.25 -15.03 -7.10
C ALA A 384 28.76 -16.48 -7.13
N ARG A 385 29.23 -17.02 -5.98
CA ARG A 385 29.65 -18.42 -5.88
C ARG A 385 28.52 -19.41 -6.19
N ALA A 386 27.28 -19.12 -5.77
CA ALA A 386 26.14 -19.96 -6.09
C ALA A 386 25.81 -19.95 -7.58
N ILE A 387 25.88 -18.79 -8.24
CA ILE A 387 25.65 -18.63 -9.68
C ILE A 387 26.78 -19.28 -10.51
N ASP A 388 28.03 -19.14 -10.08
CA ASP A 388 29.18 -19.74 -10.79
C ASP A 388 29.22 -21.27 -10.66
N GLY A 389 28.45 -21.84 -9.71
CA GLY A 389 28.27 -23.29 -9.57
C GLY A 389 27.20 -23.90 -10.48
N ILE A 390 26.52 -23.11 -11.31
CA ILE A 390 25.49 -23.60 -12.23
C ILE A 390 26.12 -24.50 -13.32
N PRO A 391 25.58 -25.71 -13.58
CA PRO A 391 26.11 -26.60 -14.61
C PRO A 391 26.12 -25.97 -16.00
N ALA A 392 27.19 -26.17 -16.77
CA ALA A 392 27.31 -25.62 -18.12
C ALA A 392 26.28 -26.21 -19.10
N GLU A 393 25.79 -27.42 -18.82
CA GLU A 393 24.75 -28.11 -19.59
C GLU A 393 23.36 -27.47 -19.42
N HIS A 394 23.17 -26.74 -18.31
CA HIS A 394 21.92 -26.07 -17.96
C HIS A 394 22.21 -24.61 -17.60
N PRO A 395 22.40 -23.71 -18.58
CA PRO A 395 22.69 -22.30 -18.29
C PRO A 395 21.52 -21.64 -17.56
N LEU A 396 21.80 -20.60 -16.76
CA LEU A 396 20.78 -19.79 -16.10
C LEU A 396 19.92 -19.06 -17.14
N THR A 397 18.61 -19.28 -17.12
CA THR A 397 17.65 -18.60 -18.01
C THR A 397 16.56 -17.84 -17.26
N ALA A 398 16.33 -18.14 -15.98
CA ALA A 398 15.25 -17.50 -15.24
C ALA A 398 15.59 -17.28 -13.77
N VAL A 399 15.04 -16.21 -13.21
CA VAL A 399 15.14 -15.87 -11.79
C VAL A 399 13.73 -15.70 -11.21
N MET A 400 13.48 -16.37 -10.08
CA MET A 400 12.27 -16.24 -9.27
C MET A 400 12.66 -15.74 -7.88
N HIS A 401 12.42 -14.47 -7.62
CA HIS A 401 12.76 -13.83 -6.36
C HIS A 401 11.59 -13.92 -5.36
N THR A 402 11.56 -14.97 -4.54
CA THR A 402 10.50 -15.20 -3.52
C THR A 402 10.94 -14.85 -2.09
N ALA A 403 12.20 -14.45 -1.90
CA ALA A 403 12.73 -14.12 -0.59
C ALA A 403 12.05 -12.87 -0.02
N GLY A 404 11.72 -12.92 1.27
CA GLY A 404 11.10 -11.81 1.97
C GLY A 404 10.98 -12.09 3.45
N VAL A 405 11.00 -11.03 4.24
CA VAL A 405 10.72 -11.07 5.67
C VAL A 405 9.78 -9.92 6.01
N VAL A 406 8.99 -10.13 7.06
CA VAL A 406 8.12 -9.10 7.64
C VAL A 406 8.63 -8.83 9.05
N ASP A 407 8.72 -7.55 9.39
CA ASP A 407 9.09 -7.03 10.70
C ASP A 407 8.23 -5.79 10.91
N ASP A 408 6.96 -6.03 11.24
CA ASP A 408 5.94 -5.00 11.32
C ASP A 408 6.22 -4.08 12.51
N ALA A 409 6.13 -2.78 12.25
CA ALA A 409 6.24 -1.73 13.24
C ALA A 409 5.54 -0.48 12.71
N PRO A 410 4.82 0.26 13.56
CA PRO A 410 4.38 1.60 13.21
C PRO A 410 5.56 2.45 12.73
N VAL A 411 5.34 3.30 11.74
CA VAL A 411 6.32 4.25 11.20
C VAL A 411 6.94 5.08 12.32
N ASN A 412 6.16 5.46 13.33
CA ASN A 412 6.66 6.24 14.47
C ASN A 412 7.63 5.47 15.38
N GLU A 413 7.62 4.14 15.35
CA GLU A 413 8.48 3.28 16.16
C GLU A 413 9.62 2.61 15.36
N MET A 414 9.42 2.48 14.04
CA MET A 414 10.29 1.79 13.06
C MET A 414 11.78 2.16 13.09
N THR A 415 12.62 1.30 13.62
CA THR A 415 14.07 1.56 13.64
C THR A 415 14.73 1.39 12.26
N ALA A 416 15.87 2.04 12.04
CA ALA A 416 16.69 1.82 10.84
C ALA A 416 17.09 0.34 10.66
N GLY A 417 17.35 -0.37 11.77
CA GLY A 417 17.63 -1.81 11.75
C GLY A 417 16.42 -2.66 11.36
N GLN A 418 15.19 -2.28 11.72
CA GLN A 418 13.97 -2.95 11.23
C GLN A 418 13.81 -2.73 9.73
N LEU A 419 13.98 -1.50 9.27
CA LEU A 419 13.91 -1.16 7.85
C LEU A 419 14.97 -1.93 7.05
N GLU A 420 16.22 -1.99 7.52
CA GLU A 420 17.27 -2.79 6.89
C GLU A 420 16.92 -4.27 6.83
N ARG A 421 16.41 -4.88 7.91
CA ARG A 421 16.03 -6.30 7.91
C ARG A 421 14.99 -6.62 6.85
N VAL A 422 14.02 -5.73 6.63
CA VAL A 422 12.95 -5.92 5.62
C VAL A 422 13.46 -5.66 4.20
N LEU A 423 14.29 -4.64 4.00
CA LEU A 423 14.82 -4.28 2.66
C LEU A 423 15.96 -5.20 2.21
N ARG A 424 16.75 -5.78 3.13
CA ARG A 424 17.87 -6.67 2.81
C ARG A 424 17.50 -7.81 1.87
N PRO A 425 16.52 -8.68 2.16
CA PRO A 425 16.15 -9.78 1.28
C PRO A 425 15.37 -9.32 0.04
N LYS A 426 15.07 -8.02 -0.11
CA LYS A 426 14.40 -7.43 -1.29
C LYS A 426 15.38 -6.54 -2.05
N SER A 427 15.45 -5.27 -1.71
CA SER A 427 16.29 -4.27 -2.39
C SER A 427 17.75 -4.68 -2.50
N GLY A 428 18.35 -5.17 -1.40
CA GLY A 428 19.74 -5.63 -1.40
C GLY A 428 19.95 -6.89 -2.26
N ALA A 429 19.10 -7.90 -2.06
CA ALA A 429 19.17 -9.14 -2.81
C ALA A 429 18.94 -8.95 -4.33
N VAL A 430 17.98 -8.12 -4.70
CA VAL A 430 17.63 -7.91 -6.11
C VAL A 430 18.68 -7.06 -6.83
N ALA A 431 19.32 -6.11 -6.15
CA ALA A 431 20.47 -5.40 -6.70
C ALA A 431 21.61 -6.38 -7.06
N ASN A 432 21.96 -7.29 -6.15
CA ASN A 432 22.97 -8.32 -6.41
C ASN A 432 22.55 -9.29 -7.51
N LEU A 433 21.29 -9.75 -7.50
CA LEU A 433 20.75 -10.62 -8.55
C LEU A 433 20.89 -9.94 -9.92
N ARG A 434 20.44 -8.69 -10.04
CA ARG A 434 20.49 -7.97 -11.31
C ARG A 434 21.92 -7.81 -11.83
N GLU A 435 22.84 -7.41 -10.96
CA GLU A 435 24.26 -7.26 -11.30
C GLU A 435 24.87 -8.58 -11.77
N LEU A 436 24.71 -9.65 -10.99
CA LEU A 436 25.38 -10.93 -11.23
C LEU A 436 24.73 -11.74 -12.36
N THR A 437 23.45 -11.50 -12.66
CA THR A 437 22.75 -12.16 -13.76
C THR A 437 22.77 -11.38 -15.07
N GLY A 438 23.34 -10.17 -15.11
CA GLY A 438 23.40 -9.34 -16.32
C GLY A 438 24.20 -9.91 -17.49
N LYS A 439 24.99 -10.96 -17.26
CA LYS A 439 25.72 -11.71 -18.28
C LYS A 439 24.90 -12.81 -18.96
N PHE A 440 23.71 -13.13 -18.46
CA PHE A 440 22.87 -14.21 -18.99
C PHE A 440 21.69 -13.65 -19.79
N ASP A 441 21.30 -14.40 -20.82
CA ASP A 441 20.09 -14.13 -21.60
C ASP A 441 18.89 -14.74 -20.86
N LEU A 442 18.25 -13.93 -20.01
CA LEU A 442 17.14 -14.40 -19.20
C LEU A 442 15.85 -14.35 -20.00
N SER A 443 15.03 -15.40 -19.90
CA SER A 443 13.65 -15.43 -20.38
C SER A 443 12.65 -14.86 -19.38
N ALA A 444 13.01 -14.82 -18.08
CA ALA A 444 12.19 -14.23 -17.03
C ALA A 444 13.02 -13.76 -15.82
N PHE A 445 12.68 -12.57 -15.29
CA PHE A 445 13.19 -12.06 -14.02
C PHE A 445 12.00 -11.65 -13.13
N VAL A 446 11.50 -12.59 -12.33
CA VAL A 446 10.24 -12.45 -11.58
C VAL A 446 10.50 -12.01 -10.14
N LEU A 447 9.85 -10.93 -9.74
CA LEU A 447 9.91 -10.32 -8.41
C LEU A 447 8.60 -10.57 -7.67
N PHE A 448 8.67 -11.26 -6.52
CA PHE A 448 7.51 -11.46 -5.66
C PHE A 448 7.34 -10.23 -4.76
N SER A 449 6.55 -9.29 -5.25
CA SER A 449 6.06 -8.15 -4.51
C SER A 449 4.84 -8.54 -3.67
N SER A 450 4.16 -7.55 -3.08
CA SER A 450 2.95 -7.77 -2.29
C SER A 450 1.91 -6.69 -2.57
N ALA A 451 0.64 -7.11 -2.56
CA ALA A 451 -0.51 -6.22 -2.57
C ALA A 451 -0.43 -5.18 -1.45
N GLY A 452 0.26 -5.46 -0.33
CA GLY A 452 0.51 -4.51 0.76
C GLY A 452 1.26 -3.22 0.35
N SER A 453 1.93 -3.21 -0.80
CA SER A 453 2.52 -1.98 -1.36
C SER A 453 1.51 -1.05 -2.03
N LEU A 454 0.34 -1.58 -2.43
CA LEU A 454 -0.74 -0.86 -3.12
C LEU A 454 -1.95 -0.65 -2.21
N LEU A 455 -2.25 -1.66 -1.39
CA LEU A 455 -3.34 -1.72 -0.43
C LEU A 455 -2.70 -1.62 0.97
N PRO A 456 -2.65 -0.41 1.56
CA PRO A 456 -1.88 -0.21 2.78
C PRO A 456 -2.49 -0.93 3.98
N SER A 457 -1.61 -1.30 4.90
CA SER A 457 -1.94 -1.84 6.22
C SER A 457 -1.13 -1.10 7.28
N VAL A 458 -1.76 -0.86 8.43
CA VAL A 458 -1.10 -0.27 9.61
C VAL A 458 0.08 -1.17 10.02
N GLY A 459 1.23 -0.58 10.36
CA GLY A 459 2.43 -1.27 10.80
C GLY A 459 3.31 -1.85 9.69
N GLN A 460 2.87 -1.79 8.43
CA GLN A 460 3.56 -2.44 7.31
C GLN A 460 4.43 -1.48 6.48
N GLY A 461 4.79 -0.31 6.99
CA GLY A 461 5.50 0.72 6.22
C GLY A 461 6.81 0.25 5.57
N ALA A 462 7.66 -0.48 6.30
CA ALA A 462 8.91 -1.01 5.76
C ALA A 462 8.66 -2.08 4.67
N TYR A 463 7.67 -2.95 4.90
CA TYR A 463 7.29 -4.00 3.97
C TYR A 463 6.67 -3.42 2.69
N ALA A 464 5.79 -2.44 2.81
CA ALA A 464 5.22 -1.70 1.70
C ALA A 464 6.29 -0.97 0.89
N ALA A 465 7.27 -0.35 1.56
CA ALA A 465 8.40 0.33 0.91
C ALA A 465 9.21 -0.62 0.02
N GLY A 466 9.65 -1.76 0.57
CA GLY A 466 10.43 -2.74 -0.19
C GLY A 466 9.67 -3.31 -1.39
N ASN A 467 8.36 -3.58 -1.24
CA ASN A 467 7.54 -4.12 -2.32
C ASN A 467 7.20 -3.06 -3.40
N ALA A 468 7.03 -1.79 -3.02
CA ALA A 468 6.84 -0.70 -3.98
C ALA A 468 8.08 -0.51 -4.86
N TYR A 469 9.28 -0.64 -4.28
CA TYR A 469 10.53 -0.66 -5.03
C TYR A 469 10.59 -1.80 -6.06
N LEU A 470 10.19 -3.03 -5.71
CA LEU A 470 10.20 -4.15 -6.65
C LEU A 470 9.32 -3.90 -7.88
N SER A 471 8.13 -3.32 -7.69
CA SER A 471 7.24 -2.93 -8.80
C SER A 471 7.85 -1.85 -9.70
N ALA A 472 8.42 -0.79 -9.11
CA ALA A 472 9.08 0.26 -9.90
C ALA A 472 10.34 -0.27 -10.63
N LEU A 473 11.10 -1.15 -9.97
CA LEU A 473 12.29 -1.76 -10.54
C LEU A 473 11.95 -2.65 -11.74
N ALA A 474 10.87 -3.43 -11.70
CA ALA A 474 10.48 -4.25 -12.85
C ALA A 474 10.20 -3.40 -14.10
N ALA A 475 9.56 -2.24 -13.95
CA ALA A 475 9.36 -1.29 -15.05
C ALA A 475 10.68 -0.70 -15.56
N HIS A 476 11.61 -0.37 -14.66
CA HIS A 476 12.95 0.08 -15.01
C HIS A 476 13.73 -1.00 -15.80
N LEU A 477 13.74 -2.23 -15.30
CA LEU A 477 14.43 -3.36 -15.94
C LEU A 477 13.84 -3.70 -17.32
N ARG A 478 12.52 -3.60 -17.48
CA ARG A 478 11.87 -3.76 -18.79
C ARG A 478 12.32 -2.71 -19.80
N ALA A 479 12.50 -1.47 -19.37
CA ALA A 479 13.03 -0.41 -20.22
C ALA A 479 14.50 -0.66 -20.63
N GLU A 480 15.27 -1.39 -19.81
CA GLU A 480 16.62 -1.86 -20.14
C GLU A 480 16.64 -3.14 -21.00
N GLY A 481 15.47 -3.67 -21.36
CA GLY A 481 15.33 -4.89 -22.18
C GLY A 481 15.36 -6.21 -21.41
N VAL A 482 15.36 -6.17 -20.07
CA VAL A 482 15.25 -7.38 -19.24
C VAL A 482 13.77 -7.81 -19.15
N PRO A 483 13.40 -9.09 -19.34
CA PRO A 483 12.03 -9.55 -19.20
C PRO A 483 11.61 -9.65 -17.72
N ALA A 484 11.51 -8.50 -17.06
CA ALA A 484 11.18 -8.39 -15.66
C ALA A 484 9.66 -8.36 -15.41
N LEU A 485 9.22 -9.09 -14.39
CA LEU A 485 7.83 -9.14 -13.97
C LEU A 485 7.78 -8.94 -12.44
N SER A 486 7.06 -7.92 -11.97
CA SER A 486 6.69 -7.82 -10.55
C SER A 486 5.26 -8.29 -10.37
N VAL A 487 5.04 -9.22 -9.42
CA VAL A 487 3.70 -9.63 -9.03
C VAL A 487 3.43 -9.19 -7.60
N ALA A 488 2.50 -8.26 -7.41
CA ALA A 488 2.03 -7.82 -6.11
C ALA A 488 0.98 -8.82 -5.58
N TRP A 489 1.44 -9.83 -4.84
CA TRP A 489 0.59 -10.91 -4.35
C TRP A 489 -0.30 -10.50 -3.16
N GLY A 490 -1.56 -10.94 -3.20
CA GLY A 490 -2.41 -11.12 -2.02
C GLY A 490 -1.91 -12.27 -1.13
N ALA A 491 -2.68 -12.62 -0.10
CA ALA A 491 -2.27 -13.67 0.84
C ALA A 491 -2.44 -15.08 0.27
N TRP A 492 -1.45 -15.95 0.47
CA TRP A 492 -1.46 -17.34 0.04
C TRP A 492 -1.85 -18.27 1.19
N SER A 493 -2.61 -19.33 0.91
CA SER A 493 -2.80 -20.44 1.84
C SER A 493 -1.60 -21.40 1.82
N GLY A 494 -1.56 -22.37 2.74
CA GLY A 494 -0.55 -23.44 2.72
C GLY A 494 0.78 -23.13 3.44
N GLY A 495 0.87 -22.03 4.19
CA GLY A 495 2.01 -21.72 5.05
C GLY A 495 2.65 -20.35 4.77
N GLY A 496 3.86 -20.14 5.30
CA GLY A 496 4.60 -18.87 5.13
C GLY A 496 4.05 -17.72 5.98
N MET A 497 4.26 -16.48 5.52
CA MET A 497 3.87 -15.26 6.26
C MET A 497 2.36 -15.19 6.56
N ALA A 498 1.53 -15.82 5.73
CA ALA A 498 0.07 -15.86 5.87
C ALA A 498 -0.48 -17.13 6.55
N GLY A 499 0.39 -18.07 6.93
CA GLY A 499 -0.01 -19.39 7.43
C GLY A 499 -0.42 -19.46 8.91
N LYS A 500 -0.35 -18.35 9.66
CA LYS A 500 -0.82 -18.29 11.06
C LYS A 500 -2.34 -18.15 11.07
N GLU A 501 -3.05 -19.04 11.77
CA GLU A 501 -4.53 -19.07 11.78
C GLU A 501 -5.17 -17.73 12.17
N ASP A 502 -4.59 -17.03 13.13
CA ASP A 502 -5.11 -15.71 13.56
C ASP A 502 -4.92 -14.64 12.49
N PHE A 503 -3.80 -14.68 11.75
CA PHE A 503 -3.57 -13.77 10.62
C PHE A 503 -4.54 -14.04 9.49
N ALA A 504 -4.74 -15.32 9.11
CA ALA A 504 -5.68 -15.72 8.06
C ALA A 504 -7.12 -15.25 8.38
N ARG A 505 -7.57 -15.43 9.62
CA ARG A 505 -8.88 -14.96 10.09
C ARG A 505 -8.97 -13.43 10.03
N PHE A 506 -7.92 -12.74 10.49
CA PHE A 506 -7.84 -11.29 10.51
C PHE A 506 -7.97 -10.66 9.10
N ILE A 507 -7.22 -11.17 8.11
CA ILE A 507 -7.26 -10.60 6.75
C ILE A 507 -8.57 -10.92 6.00
N SER A 508 -9.15 -12.12 6.18
CA SER A 508 -10.45 -12.46 5.57
C SER A 508 -11.59 -11.63 6.16
N HIS A 509 -11.52 -11.29 7.45
CA HIS A 509 -12.49 -10.36 8.06
C HIS A 509 -12.40 -8.95 7.44
N ARG A 510 -11.25 -8.57 6.87
CA ARG A 510 -11.06 -7.32 6.14
C ARG A 510 -11.38 -7.41 4.66
N GLY A 511 -11.78 -8.58 4.15
CA GLY A 511 -12.13 -8.76 2.74
C GLY A 511 -10.96 -9.12 1.83
N MET A 512 -9.85 -9.62 2.38
CA MET A 512 -8.78 -10.25 1.61
C MET A 512 -8.74 -11.74 1.91
N ASP A 513 -9.16 -12.56 0.95
CA ASP A 513 -9.22 -14.01 1.10
C ASP A 513 -7.93 -14.68 0.67
N LEU A 514 -7.63 -15.82 1.31
CA LEU A 514 -6.47 -16.63 0.97
C LEU A 514 -6.61 -17.22 -0.43
N MET A 515 -5.56 -17.09 -1.22
CA MET A 515 -5.41 -17.69 -2.54
C MET A 515 -4.77 -19.06 -2.40
N THR A 516 -5.29 -20.05 -3.12
CA THR A 516 -4.63 -21.35 -3.20
C THR A 516 -3.36 -21.24 -4.05
N PRO A 517 -2.27 -21.92 -3.68
CA PRO A 517 -1.01 -21.88 -4.45
C PRO A 517 -1.18 -22.25 -5.91
N HIS A 518 -2.07 -23.20 -6.21
CA HIS A 518 -2.36 -23.63 -7.58
C HIS A 518 -2.97 -22.49 -8.43
N LEU A 519 -4.02 -21.84 -7.95
CA LEU A 519 -4.65 -20.71 -8.67
C LEU A 519 -3.71 -19.51 -8.79
N ALA A 520 -2.89 -19.26 -7.77
CA ALA A 520 -1.88 -18.22 -7.82
C ALA A 520 -0.79 -18.52 -8.86
N ALA A 521 -0.35 -19.78 -8.98
CA ALA A 521 0.57 -20.22 -10.03
C ALA A 521 -0.04 -20.10 -11.44
N THR A 522 -1.33 -20.39 -11.60
CA THR A 522 -2.06 -20.12 -12.86
C THR A 522 -2.02 -18.64 -13.23
N ALA A 523 -2.22 -17.73 -12.26
CA ALA A 523 -2.11 -16.29 -12.51
C ALA A 523 -0.68 -15.85 -12.86
N LEU A 524 0.36 -16.49 -12.28
CA LEU A 524 1.76 -16.27 -12.63
C LEU A 524 2.03 -16.69 -14.08
N GLN A 525 1.58 -17.87 -14.50
CA GLN A 525 1.70 -18.35 -15.88
C GLN A 525 1.04 -17.35 -16.84
N GLN A 526 -0.19 -16.92 -16.55
CA GLN A 526 -0.89 -15.91 -17.37
C GLN A 526 -0.06 -14.62 -17.49
N ALA A 527 0.56 -14.15 -16.40
CA ALA A 527 1.38 -12.93 -16.44
C ALA A 527 2.66 -13.10 -17.27
N LEU A 528 3.31 -14.26 -17.19
CA LEU A 528 4.48 -14.59 -18.01
C LEU A 528 4.11 -14.70 -19.50
N ASP A 529 3.03 -15.41 -19.82
CA ASP A 529 2.55 -15.63 -21.19
C ASP A 529 2.22 -14.31 -21.90
N HIS A 530 1.62 -13.36 -21.18
CA HIS A 530 1.23 -12.06 -21.74
C HIS A 530 2.32 -10.99 -21.63
N GLY A 531 3.51 -11.35 -21.14
CA GLY A 531 4.64 -10.43 -21.04
C GLY A 531 4.36 -9.24 -20.10
N ASP A 532 3.60 -9.45 -19.02
CA ASP A 532 3.33 -8.40 -18.05
C ASP A 532 4.62 -7.87 -17.39
N THR A 533 4.57 -6.61 -16.99
CA THR A 533 5.66 -5.95 -16.25
C THR A 533 5.33 -5.81 -14.77
N ASP A 534 4.13 -5.36 -14.44
CA ASP A 534 3.64 -5.18 -13.07
C ASP A 534 2.15 -5.51 -13.01
N VAL A 535 1.78 -6.44 -12.14
CA VAL A 535 0.40 -6.89 -11.94
C VAL A 535 0.16 -7.20 -10.47
N MET A 536 -0.99 -6.81 -9.93
CA MET A 536 -1.44 -7.26 -8.62
C MET A 536 -2.35 -8.46 -8.80
N VAL A 537 -2.08 -9.53 -8.05
CA VAL A 537 -2.92 -10.74 -8.03
C VAL A 537 -3.41 -10.96 -6.61
N ALA A 538 -4.70 -10.69 -6.37
CA ALA A 538 -5.29 -10.80 -5.04
C ALA A 538 -6.78 -11.16 -5.09
N ASN A 539 -7.22 -12.03 -4.18
CA ASN A 539 -8.64 -12.32 -3.98
C ASN A 539 -9.25 -11.31 -2.99
N VAL A 540 -9.91 -10.28 -3.52
CA VAL A 540 -10.42 -9.15 -2.74
C VAL A 540 -11.94 -9.03 -2.87
N ASP A 541 -12.63 -9.08 -1.74
CA ASP A 541 -14.01 -8.62 -1.60
C ASP A 541 -14.00 -7.10 -1.42
N TRP A 542 -14.10 -6.37 -2.54
CA TRP A 542 -14.05 -4.90 -2.55
C TRP A 542 -15.17 -4.23 -1.75
N ALA A 543 -16.33 -4.90 -1.60
CA ALA A 543 -17.43 -4.36 -0.80
C ALA A 543 -17.11 -4.38 0.69
N ARG A 544 -16.40 -5.41 1.17
CA ARG A 544 -15.92 -5.50 2.55
C ARG A 544 -14.65 -4.68 2.77
N PHE A 545 -13.66 -4.86 1.89
CA PHE A 545 -12.36 -4.21 1.97
C PHE A 545 -12.48 -2.69 1.87
N GLY A 546 -13.31 -2.18 0.95
CA GLY A 546 -13.54 -0.75 0.79
C GLY A 546 -14.13 -0.08 2.04
N LYS A 547 -14.97 -0.78 2.81
CA LYS A 547 -15.52 -0.25 4.08
C LYS A 547 -14.45 -0.10 5.15
N VAL A 548 -13.56 -1.08 5.28
CA VAL A 548 -12.46 -1.05 6.27
C VAL A 548 -11.45 0.01 5.89
N LEU A 549 -11.06 0.05 4.61
CA LEU A 549 -10.05 0.97 4.11
C LEU A 549 -10.51 2.44 4.23
N ASN A 550 -11.73 2.75 3.75
CA ASN A 550 -12.28 4.11 3.83
C ASN A 550 -12.76 4.51 5.25
N ALA A 551 -12.65 3.62 6.24
CA ALA A 551 -12.97 3.96 7.61
C ALA A 551 -11.98 4.97 8.20
N ILE A 552 -10.72 4.98 7.78
CA ILE A 552 -9.69 5.87 8.32
C ILE A 552 -9.58 7.17 7.50
N ARG A 553 -9.43 7.06 6.17
CA ARG A 553 -9.36 8.19 5.23
C ARG A 553 -9.88 7.76 3.86
N PRO A 554 -10.23 8.69 2.95
CA PRO A 554 -10.55 8.34 1.56
C PRO A 554 -9.35 7.69 0.85
N HIS A 555 -9.63 6.73 -0.04
CA HIS A 555 -8.63 6.09 -0.91
C HIS A 555 -9.05 6.14 -2.39
N PRO A 556 -8.84 7.28 -3.09
CA PRO A 556 -9.25 7.47 -4.49
C PRO A 556 -8.65 6.44 -5.44
N MET A 557 -7.45 5.93 -5.13
CA MET A 557 -6.77 4.91 -5.92
C MET A 557 -7.64 3.66 -6.16
N VAL A 558 -8.50 3.27 -5.22
CA VAL A 558 -9.37 2.08 -5.36
C VAL A 558 -10.84 2.44 -5.55
N SER A 559 -11.17 3.72 -5.76
CA SER A 559 -12.54 4.23 -5.81
C SER A 559 -13.42 3.51 -6.84
N GLU A 560 -12.90 3.20 -8.02
CA GLU A 560 -13.65 2.47 -9.07
C GLU A 560 -13.99 1.03 -8.66
N LEU A 561 -13.12 0.37 -7.88
CA LEU A 561 -13.30 -1.02 -7.45
C LEU A 561 -14.30 -1.16 -6.31
N VAL A 562 -14.44 -0.11 -5.48
CA VAL A 562 -15.38 -0.09 -4.34
C VAL A 562 -16.77 0.45 -4.70
N GLY A 563 -17.02 0.79 -5.97
CA GLY A 563 -18.33 1.27 -6.45
C GLY A 563 -18.43 2.78 -6.69
N GLY A 564 -17.31 3.46 -6.96
CA GLY A 564 -17.22 4.90 -7.24
C GLY A 564 -16.77 5.72 -6.02
N PRO A 565 -16.45 7.02 -6.21
CA PRO A 565 -16.14 7.91 -5.08
C PRO A 565 -17.32 7.85 -4.11
N ALA A 566 -17.01 7.61 -2.83
CA ALA A 566 -17.97 7.42 -1.76
C ALA A 566 -18.77 8.70 -1.47
N ARG A 567 -19.59 9.15 -2.41
CA ARG A 567 -20.65 10.13 -2.20
C ARG A 567 -21.92 9.45 -1.65
N ALA A 568 -21.95 8.13 -1.59
CA ALA A 568 -23.10 7.32 -1.18
C ALA A 568 -23.08 6.86 0.30
N ALA A 569 -22.06 7.22 1.09
CA ALA A 569 -22.04 6.93 2.54
C ALA A 569 -22.34 8.16 3.42
N ALA A 570 -22.26 9.37 2.87
CA ALA A 570 -22.63 10.60 3.60
C ALA A 570 -24.16 10.71 3.79
N ALA A 571 -24.96 10.23 2.84
CA ALA A 571 -26.42 10.38 2.86
C ALA A 571 -27.14 9.56 3.95
N ASP A 572 -26.55 8.45 4.42
CA ASP A 572 -27.13 7.63 5.51
C ASP A 572 -26.50 7.93 6.90
N GLN A 573 -25.36 8.61 6.95
CA GLN A 573 -24.72 9.02 8.23
C GLN A 573 -25.16 10.41 8.72
N GLU A 574 -25.73 11.26 7.86
CA GLU A 574 -26.27 12.58 8.23
C GLU A 574 -27.49 12.53 9.20
N GLN A 575 -27.98 11.34 9.56
CA GLN A 575 -29.14 11.18 10.46
C GLN A 575 -28.78 10.83 11.91
N GLN A 576 -27.51 10.60 12.25
CA GLN A 576 -27.07 10.51 13.65
C GLN A 576 -26.32 11.78 14.06
N PRO A 577 -26.71 12.48 15.14
CA PRO A 577 -25.97 13.64 15.60
C PRO A 577 -24.53 13.23 15.93
N ALA A 578 -23.55 14.09 15.62
CA ALA A 578 -22.16 13.90 16.00
C ALA A 578 -22.07 13.54 17.49
N LEU A 579 -21.18 12.61 17.86
CA LEU A 579 -21.08 12.08 19.22
C LEU A 579 -21.04 13.18 20.32
N PRO A 580 -20.34 14.32 20.13
CA PRO A 580 -20.38 15.43 21.09
C PRO A 580 -21.79 16.01 21.30
N ALA A 581 -22.58 16.14 20.22
CA ALA A 581 -23.96 16.62 20.28
C ALA A 581 -24.90 15.59 20.95
N ARG A 582 -24.65 14.29 20.77
CA ARG A 582 -25.37 13.21 21.48
C ARG A 582 -25.07 13.22 22.97
N LEU A 583 -23.81 13.43 23.36
CA LEU A 583 -23.38 13.46 24.75
C LEU A 583 -23.87 14.70 25.49
N ALA A 584 -24.00 15.85 24.81
CA ALA A 584 -24.47 17.11 25.41
C ALA A 584 -25.85 17.00 26.08
N GLY A 585 -26.75 16.17 25.53
CA GLY A 585 -28.11 15.96 26.06
C GLY A 585 -28.24 14.88 27.15
N LEU A 586 -27.17 14.15 27.47
CA LEU A 586 -27.20 13.03 28.43
C LEU A 586 -26.76 13.45 29.83
N ALA A 587 -27.26 12.76 30.86
CA ALA A 587 -26.77 12.90 32.22
C ALA A 587 -25.30 12.40 32.33
N PRO A 588 -24.49 12.91 33.28
CA PRO A 588 -23.06 12.58 33.37
C PRO A 588 -22.74 11.07 33.37
N GLN A 589 -23.54 10.27 34.08
CA GLN A 589 -23.39 8.81 34.12
C GLN A 589 -23.66 8.16 32.75
N GLN A 590 -24.69 8.62 32.05
CA GLN A 590 -25.09 8.10 30.74
C GLN A 590 -24.07 8.46 29.64
N ARG A 591 -23.31 9.55 29.82
CA ARG A 591 -22.22 9.93 28.90
C ARG A 591 -21.08 8.93 28.95
N LEU A 592 -20.68 8.52 30.17
CA LEU A 592 -19.60 7.54 30.35
C LEU A 592 -20.02 6.17 29.82
N ASP A 593 -21.24 5.72 30.11
CA ASP A 593 -21.76 4.43 29.61
C ASP A 593 -21.78 4.41 28.06
N THR A 594 -22.21 5.51 27.43
CA THR A 594 -22.23 5.65 25.97
C THR A 594 -20.82 5.59 25.36
N LEU A 595 -19.83 6.24 25.99
CA LEU A 595 -18.44 6.19 25.56
C LEU A 595 -17.82 4.80 25.80
N LEU A 596 -18.19 4.13 26.88
CA LEU A 596 -17.73 2.77 27.16
C LEU A 596 -18.24 1.79 26.11
N ASP A 597 -19.52 1.87 25.75
CA ASP A 597 -20.12 1.07 24.68
C ASP A 597 -19.43 1.31 23.34
N LEU A 598 -19.11 2.58 23.02
CA LEU A 598 -18.34 2.94 21.84
C LEU A 598 -16.96 2.27 21.86
N VAL A 599 -16.18 2.45 22.93
CA VAL A 599 -14.83 1.88 23.03
C VAL A 599 -14.87 0.35 22.93
N CYS A 600 -15.81 -0.32 23.61
CA CYS A 600 -15.99 -1.77 23.51
C CYS A 600 -16.37 -2.23 22.10
N ALA A 601 -17.20 -1.46 21.38
CA ALA A 601 -17.56 -1.75 19.99
C ALA A 601 -16.35 -1.63 19.05
N GLU A 602 -15.54 -0.58 19.20
CA GLU A 602 -14.34 -0.40 18.38
C GLU A 602 -13.27 -1.46 18.70
N VAL A 603 -13.07 -1.80 19.98
CA VAL A 603 -12.17 -2.89 20.41
C VAL A 603 -12.60 -4.24 19.82
N SER A 604 -13.90 -4.55 19.86
CA SER A 604 -14.46 -5.77 19.25
C SER A 604 -14.19 -5.80 17.74
N THR A 605 -14.28 -4.65 17.07
CA THR A 605 -14.04 -4.54 15.63
C THR A 605 -12.58 -4.77 15.28
N VAL A 606 -11.65 -4.16 16.03
CA VAL A 606 -10.20 -4.32 15.84
C VAL A 606 -9.76 -5.78 16.05
N LEU A 607 -10.31 -6.46 17.06
CA LEU A 607 -10.05 -7.87 17.36
C LEU A 607 -10.76 -8.86 16.42
N GLY A 608 -11.65 -8.37 15.54
CA GLY A 608 -12.41 -9.24 14.63
C GLY A 608 -13.47 -10.11 15.34
N TYR A 609 -13.96 -9.68 16.50
CA TYR A 609 -15.04 -10.36 17.20
C TYR A 609 -16.39 -9.99 16.59
N ALA A 610 -17.21 -11.01 16.29
CA ALA A 610 -18.55 -10.82 15.73
C ALA A 610 -19.57 -10.21 16.72
N ARG A 611 -19.23 -10.10 18.01
CA ARG A 611 -20.07 -9.49 19.06
C ARG A 611 -19.21 -8.79 20.12
N THR A 612 -19.69 -7.65 20.60
CA THR A 612 -19.09 -6.82 21.67
C THR A 612 -19.07 -7.50 23.04
N GLU A 613 -19.96 -8.48 23.26
CA GLU A 613 -20.14 -9.27 24.50
C GLU A 613 -18.89 -10.04 24.95
N ARG A 614 -17.83 -10.10 24.13
CA ARG A 614 -16.54 -10.72 24.48
C ARG A 614 -15.50 -9.74 25.03
N VAL A 615 -15.75 -8.43 24.97
CA VAL A 615 -14.83 -7.41 25.50
C VAL A 615 -15.20 -7.15 26.96
N VAL A 616 -14.38 -7.63 27.89
CA VAL A 616 -14.54 -7.33 29.32
C VAL A 616 -13.99 -5.91 29.58
N PRO A 617 -14.80 -4.93 29.97
CA PRO A 617 -14.38 -3.52 29.98
C PRO A 617 -13.18 -3.18 30.88
N GLY A 618 -13.00 -3.93 31.98
CA GLY A 618 -11.89 -3.79 32.92
C GLY A 618 -10.65 -4.64 32.58
N GLN A 619 -10.68 -5.46 31.53
CA GLN A 619 -9.53 -6.27 31.12
C GLN A 619 -8.50 -5.42 30.37
N ALA A 620 -7.22 -5.68 30.63
CA ALA A 620 -6.16 -4.95 29.95
C ALA A 620 -6.11 -5.31 28.46
N PHE A 621 -5.91 -4.33 27.58
CA PHE A 621 -5.83 -4.56 26.13
C PHE A 621 -4.75 -5.59 25.75
N ARG A 622 -3.61 -5.60 26.45
CA ARG A 622 -2.55 -6.61 26.23
C ARG A 622 -3.02 -8.04 26.45
N ASP A 623 -3.86 -8.26 27.46
CA ASP A 623 -4.40 -9.58 27.79
C ASP A 623 -5.50 -10.02 26.80
N LEU A 624 -6.07 -9.05 26.06
CA LEU A 624 -6.98 -9.28 24.94
C LEU A 624 -6.24 -9.50 23.61
N GLY A 625 -4.90 -9.41 23.61
CA GLY A 625 -4.06 -9.60 22.43
C GLY A 625 -3.79 -8.34 21.61
N PHE A 626 -4.02 -7.14 22.15
CA PHE A 626 -3.61 -5.90 21.47
C PHE A 626 -2.10 -5.79 21.36
N ASP A 627 -1.64 -5.43 20.17
CA ASP A 627 -0.30 -4.95 19.88
C ASP A 627 -0.31 -3.46 19.50
N SER A 628 0.87 -2.90 19.21
CA SER A 628 1.02 -1.49 18.80
C SER A 628 0.27 -1.13 17.52
N VAL A 629 0.05 -2.09 16.62
CA VAL A 629 -0.65 -1.88 15.35
C VAL A 629 -2.15 -1.79 15.59
N MET A 630 -2.70 -2.71 16.39
CA MET A 630 -4.11 -2.70 16.81
C MET A 630 -4.44 -1.44 17.64
N GLY A 631 -3.51 -0.98 18.48
CA GLY A 631 -3.66 0.25 19.25
C GLY A 631 -3.84 1.50 18.37
N ILE A 632 -3.04 1.65 17.32
CA ILE A 632 -3.16 2.77 16.36
C ILE A 632 -4.48 2.72 15.61
N GLU A 633 -4.90 1.52 15.20
CA GLU A 633 -6.19 1.36 14.53
C GLU A 633 -7.35 1.76 15.44
N LEU A 634 -7.36 1.30 16.70
CA LEU A 634 -8.36 1.71 17.68
C LEU A 634 -8.38 3.23 17.87
N ARG A 635 -7.19 3.85 18.03
CA ARG A 635 -7.06 5.32 18.15
C ARG A 635 -7.68 6.04 16.95
N ASN A 636 -7.38 5.62 15.72
CA ASN A 636 -7.90 6.27 14.52
C ASN A 636 -9.42 6.19 14.42
N ARG A 637 -9.99 5.03 14.78
CA ARG A 637 -11.44 4.82 14.82
C ARG A 637 -12.10 5.70 15.88
N LEU A 638 -11.47 5.84 17.04
CA LEU A 638 -11.92 6.74 18.11
C LEU A 638 -11.83 8.22 17.70
N ASN A 639 -10.75 8.66 17.05
CA ASN A 639 -10.63 10.03 16.52
C ASN A 639 -11.80 10.35 15.59
N LYS A 640 -12.12 9.45 14.65
CA LYS A 640 -13.24 9.64 13.72
C LYS A 640 -14.59 9.68 14.43
N ALA A 641 -14.82 8.78 15.39
CA ALA A 641 -16.10 8.71 16.10
C ALA A 641 -16.32 9.90 17.06
N THR A 642 -15.25 10.42 17.66
CA THR A 642 -15.31 11.46 18.69
C THR A 642 -15.05 12.87 18.16
N GLY A 643 -14.36 13.02 17.04
CA GLY A 643 -13.85 14.31 16.53
C GLY A 643 -12.64 14.84 17.30
N LEU A 644 -12.10 14.07 18.25
CA LEU A 644 -10.91 14.41 19.03
C LEU A 644 -9.61 14.06 18.31
N ARG A 645 -8.53 14.71 18.72
CA ARG A 645 -7.14 14.27 18.46
C ARG A 645 -6.64 13.46 19.65
N VAL A 646 -7.01 12.18 19.73
CA VAL A 646 -6.57 11.27 20.80
C VAL A 646 -5.07 11.03 20.68
N SER A 647 -4.35 11.14 21.80
CA SER A 647 -2.89 10.94 21.86
C SER A 647 -2.49 9.56 21.30
N PRO A 648 -1.34 9.46 20.59
CA PRO A 648 -0.78 8.18 20.15
C PRO A 648 -0.57 7.17 21.28
N THR A 649 -0.34 7.63 22.51
CA THR A 649 -0.10 6.78 23.68
C THR A 649 -1.37 6.45 24.46
N ALA A 650 -2.53 7.02 24.11
CA ALA A 650 -3.75 6.94 24.94
C ALA A 650 -4.22 5.51 25.22
N VAL A 651 -4.11 4.60 24.25
CA VAL A 651 -4.47 3.17 24.44
C VAL A 651 -3.54 2.48 25.44
N PHE A 652 -2.30 2.95 25.58
CA PHE A 652 -1.32 2.42 26.53
C PHE A 652 -1.37 3.11 27.89
N ASP A 653 -1.59 4.42 27.89
CA ASP A 653 -1.75 5.23 29.10
C ASP A 653 -3.07 4.90 29.82
N HIS A 654 -4.07 4.45 29.06
CA HIS A 654 -5.39 4.03 29.53
C HIS A 654 -5.67 2.59 29.07
N PRO A 655 -5.06 1.57 29.73
CA PRO A 655 -4.92 0.23 29.19
C PRO A 655 -6.20 -0.65 29.25
N THR A 656 -7.36 -0.07 29.55
CA THR A 656 -8.65 -0.77 29.60
C THR A 656 -9.73 0.07 28.92
N SER A 657 -10.78 -0.57 28.39
CA SER A 657 -11.91 0.14 27.75
C SER A 657 -12.55 1.16 28.69
N GLU A 658 -12.67 0.84 29.98
CA GLU A 658 -13.17 1.77 31.00
C GLU A 658 -12.26 2.97 31.23
N ALA A 659 -10.94 2.76 31.30
CA ALA A 659 -9.98 3.84 31.51
C ALA A 659 -9.95 4.78 30.30
N LEU A 660 -10.00 4.20 29.09
CA LEU A 660 -9.97 4.96 27.84
C LEU A 660 -11.27 5.76 27.66
N ALA A 661 -12.43 5.18 27.96
CA ALA A 661 -13.71 5.89 27.91
C ALA A 661 -13.76 7.09 28.87
N ARG A 662 -13.18 6.96 30.07
CA ARG A 662 -13.04 8.08 31.03
C ARG A 662 -12.14 9.19 30.49
N HIS A 663 -10.98 8.83 29.93
CA HIS A 663 -10.07 9.81 29.34
C HIS A 663 -10.72 10.58 28.17
N LEU A 664 -11.43 9.89 27.27
CA LEU A 664 -12.16 10.53 26.18
C LEU A 664 -13.25 11.48 26.68
N LEU A 665 -13.92 11.15 27.79
CA LEU A 665 -14.93 12.01 28.40
C LEU A 665 -14.30 13.30 28.93
N ASP A 666 -13.12 13.21 29.55
CA ASP A 666 -12.39 14.37 30.07
C ASP A 666 -11.92 15.29 28.95
N GLU A 667 -11.34 14.74 27.86
CA GLU A 667 -10.93 15.49 26.66
C GLU A 667 -12.09 16.21 25.95
N LEU A 668 -13.26 15.57 25.88
CA LEU A 668 -14.48 16.19 25.34
C LEU A 668 -15.01 17.32 26.24
N ALA A 669 -14.75 17.27 27.55
CA ALA A 669 -15.19 18.28 28.50
C ALA A 669 -14.26 19.51 28.55
N THR A 670 -12.97 19.33 28.26
CA THR A 670 -11.96 20.42 28.26
C THR A 670 -11.94 21.23 26.96
N GLY A 671 -12.62 20.76 25.89
CA GLY A 671 -12.76 21.51 24.63
C GLY A 671 -11.48 21.52 23.79
N SER A 672 -10.68 20.46 23.86
CA SER A 672 -9.48 20.29 23.02
C SER A 672 -9.82 20.42 21.52
N THR A 673 -8.94 21.08 20.77
CA THR A 673 -9.16 21.59 19.40
C THR A 673 -9.89 20.61 18.47
N PRO A 674 -10.99 21.04 17.81
CA PRO A 674 -11.79 20.17 16.95
C PRO A 674 -11.03 19.71 15.70
N PHE A 675 -11.25 18.45 15.32
CA PHE A 675 -10.89 17.92 14.00
C PHE A 675 -11.69 18.66 12.91
N THR A 676 -11.00 19.37 12.01
CA THR A 676 -11.64 20.05 10.87
C THR A 676 -11.28 19.32 9.57
N GLU A 677 -12.23 18.56 9.01
CA GLU A 677 -12.20 18.16 7.60
C GLU A 677 -12.66 19.36 6.78
N THR A 678 -11.73 20.04 6.10
CA THR A 678 -12.06 21.15 5.20
C THR A 678 -12.68 20.62 3.91
N GLY A 679 -14.00 20.42 3.91
CA GLY A 679 -14.82 20.48 2.70
C GLY A 679 -15.22 21.93 2.46
N GLY A 680 -14.53 22.63 1.56
CA GLY A 680 -14.82 24.03 1.25
C GLY A 680 -16.15 24.19 0.54
N GLU A 681 -17.15 24.79 1.18
CA GLU A 681 -18.30 25.38 0.48
C GLU A 681 -17.85 26.64 -0.27
N PRO A 682 -18.28 26.84 -1.54
CA PRO A 682 -17.96 28.05 -2.28
C PRO A 682 -18.76 29.24 -1.74
N VAL A 683 -18.07 30.21 -1.15
CA VAL A 683 -18.67 31.50 -0.77
C VAL A 683 -19.02 32.28 -2.04
N ASN A 684 -20.29 32.25 -2.42
CA ASN A 684 -20.84 33.13 -3.46
C ASN A 684 -20.90 34.57 -2.93
N GLY A 685 -19.84 35.36 -3.19
CA GLY A 685 -19.85 36.81 -3.01
C GLY A 685 -20.15 37.52 -4.34
N THR A 686 -21.33 38.14 -4.45
CA THR A 686 -21.63 39.14 -5.50
C THR A 686 -21.50 40.55 -4.88
N PRO A 687 -20.96 41.56 -5.58
CA PRO A 687 -20.39 42.74 -4.95
C PRO A 687 -21.45 43.82 -4.67
N ALA A 688 -21.34 44.49 -3.52
CA ALA A 688 -22.05 45.72 -3.23
C ALA A 688 -21.08 46.91 -3.19
N THR A 689 -21.30 47.84 -4.11
CA THR A 689 -20.66 49.14 -4.26
C THR A 689 -21.11 50.13 -3.18
N ALA A 690 -20.18 50.94 -2.64
CA ALA A 690 -20.21 52.41 -2.57
C ALA A 690 -19.58 53.02 -1.29
N SER A 691 -18.33 53.51 -1.44
CA SER A 691 -17.88 54.90 -1.21
C SER A 691 -17.86 55.56 0.20
N PRO A 692 -17.03 56.62 0.37
CA PRO A 692 -16.10 56.75 1.51
C PRO A 692 -16.44 57.89 2.48
N VAL A 693 -15.86 57.85 3.70
CA VAL A 693 -15.70 59.06 4.54
C VAL A 693 -14.30 59.06 5.19
N ALA A 694 -13.71 60.25 5.16
CA ALA A 694 -12.32 60.57 5.39
C ALA A 694 -11.94 60.81 6.87
N ARG A 695 -10.65 60.58 7.16
CA ARG A 695 -9.73 61.29 8.08
C ARG A 695 -10.22 61.58 9.51
N HIS A 696 -9.43 61.16 10.52
CA HIS A 696 -8.76 62.03 11.50
C HIS A 696 -7.88 61.17 12.46
N ALA A 697 -6.59 61.50 12.51
CA ALA A 697 -5.70 61.41 13.69
C ALA A 697 -5.30 62.87 14.03
N PRO A 698 -4.65 63.22 15.17
CA PRO A 698 -3.94 62.39 16.16
C PRO A 698 -4.09 62.84 17.66
N SER A 699 -3.55 62.05 18.60
CA SER A 699 -2.81 62.43 19.84
C SER A 699 -2.83 61.25 20.84
N ALA A 700 -1.71 60.58 21.17
CA ALA A 700 -0.61 60.93 22.09
C ALA A 700 -0.86 60.58 23.57
N GLY A 701 0.09 59.83 24.15
CA GLY A 701 0.18 59.30 25.52
C GLY A 701 0.44 57.79 25.46
N SER A 702 1.53 57.19 25.95
CA SER A 702 2.31 57.47 27.16
C SER A 702 3.76 56.98 27.05
N GLU A 703 4.62 57.65 27.82
CA GLU A 703 5.94 57.22 28.27
C GLU A 703 5.89 55.87 29.00
N ILE A 704 6.96 55.07 28.89
CA ILE A 704 7.87 54.64 29.97
C ILE A 704 8.82 53.60 29.35
N ASP A 705 10.12 53.89 29.42
CA ASP A 705 11.22 53.00 29.08
C ASP A 705 12.12 52.87 30.31
N SER A 706 12.90 51.78 30.38
CA SER A 706 14.01 51.46 31.30
C SER A 706 13.74 50.65 32.59
N MET A 707 14.07 49.36 32.55
CA MET A 707 14.55 48.57 33.70
C MET A 707 15.94 47.99 33.36
N SER A 708 16.80 47.87 34.37
CA SER A 708 18.24 47.63 34.20
C SER A 708 18.64 46.15 34.37
N ILE A 709 19.74 45.77 33.72
CA ILE A 709 20.26 44.38 33.67
C ILE A 709 20.59 43.80 35.05
N GLU A 710 20.84 44.63 36.08
CA GLU A 710 21.05 44.17 37.46
C GLU A 710 19.78 43.64 38.14
N GLU A 711 18.59 44.10 37.73
CA GLU A 711 17.31 43.64 38.29
C GLU A 711 16.91 42.26 37.72
N MET A 712 17.28 41.97 36.47
CA MET A 712 17.12 40.64 35.87
C MET A 712 18.01 39.58 36.54
N ILE A 713 19.23 39.96 36.96
CA ILE A 713 20.18 39.03 37.62
C ILE A 713 19.70 38.64 39.02
N ARG A 714 18.93 39.51 39.69
CA ARG A 714 18.37 39.25 41.03
C ARG A 714 17.20 38.26 40.98
N MET A 715 16.44 38.25 39.89
CA MET A 715 15.32 37.31 39.68
C MET A 715 15.81 35.87 39.39
N ALA A 716 16.98 35.72 38.77
CA ALA A 716 17.55 34.41 38.41
C ALA A 716 18.12 33.61 39.60
N ARG A 717 18.21 34.18 40.80
CA ARG A 717 18.85 33.53 41.97
C ARG A 717 17.91 32.98 43.03
N GLY A 718 16.60 33.04 42.84
CA GLY A 718 15.66 32.21 43.59
C GLY A 718 15.64 32.39 45.12
N ASP A 719 15.96 33.58 45.64
CA ASP A 719 15.80 33.89 47.06
C ASP A 719 14.44 34.56 47.31
N ARG A 720 13.53 33.84 47.95
CA ARG A 720 12.32 34.42 48.56
C ARG A 720 12.59 34.72 50.04
N PRO A 721 12.15 35.88 50.53
CA PRO A 721 11.65 35.97 51.90
C PRO A 721 10.15 36.27 51.93
N ASP A 722 9.53 35.70 52.95
CA ASP A 722 8.11 35.56 53.23
C ASP A 722 7.30 36.86 53.47
N PRO A 723 5.95 36.75 53.46
CA PRO A 723 5.02 37.86 53.57
C PRO A 723 4.52 38.06 55.01
N VAL A 724 4.53 39.29 55.51
CA VAL A 724 3.77 39.81 56.67
C VAL A 724 3.91 41.35 56.56
N ASP A 725 2.96 42.24 56.81
CA ASP A 725 1.52 42.26 57.03
C ASP A 725 1.17 43.76 57.26
N GLU A 726 -0.07 44.10 56.95
CA GLU A 726 -0.90 45.20 57.49
C GLU A 726 -0.46 46.68 57.60
N SER A 727 -1.49 47.51 57.35
CA SER A 727 -1.72 48.91 57.74
C SER A 727 -0.99 49.97 56.89
N GLU A 728 -1.66 50.83 56.11
CA GLU A 728 -2.83 51.70 56.38
C GLU A 728 -3.66 51.99 55.12
#